data_AF-A0A7L7RYS2-F1
#
_entry.id   AF-A0A7L7RYS2-F1
#
_cell.length_a   1.000
_cell.length_b   1.000
_cell.length_c   1.000
_cell.angle_alpha   90.00
_cell.angle_beta   90.00
_cell.angle_gamma   90.00
#
_symmetry.space_group_name_H-M   'P 1'
#
loop_
_entity.id
_entity.type
_entity.pdbx_description
1 polymer ?
#
loop_
_entity_poly.entity_id
_entity_poly.type
_entity_poly.pdbx_seq_one_letter_code
_entity_poly.pdbx_strand_id
1 'polypeptide(L)'
;MGIGSDDQDGCQDESTPNTTTSSNNTTANDHKIFPSTSNSVQKAAPTKTLTFETESQLPCTSSINIREAPTPTTTPTSEFGSPPSSIPFINIDETSTNEQTSKNGSPSSSTINDIHIDETSMPTKSQTSENEPQPSSSKETTQILETSTPTKEPPSEGSPTQRRPVVWLRSCDAETVTPIEGKVTGEIPSWLNGRLTRNGPGKIHFGDTWYNHLFDGSAYLHQFNIKDGRVTYQSRFLQSNTYKKNSSANRIVVSEFGTVACPDPCKTLLQRFMTVFEPPGKNSTDNCSVNVVYMGDELYAMTETPNIRRLDPDTLDCIGDMTKLNNYIAVNQATAHPHVDPDGTVYNMGNSYDGKNGPSYNILKFPPPKDVDGHRVSSFEQAEIVASIPCQWKMYPSYYHSFGITDNYFVFVEMPFVFNVKKFLFYHYFGKPMFGALDWFPNEKTKFRIVRRDTGELIKTVYKTDAFLTFHHTNAYEKEGHLVVDLCGISDAGCVYQLMLKNFENPDFEASPCTMSTHRRFVIPLDVTEAEVDTNLVTLQDTKCSAYKRQDHSVELVGEEKSDVYFDLPRINYKNNGKEYSYAYGVELNTKGVEFCSLLKLNVKTGETKRWENGEKLVSEPVFVEAPDAQHEDEGVVLSALIDKLNPKYTALLVLDAQSWTELGRVEFEANGEVPSTFHGMFAASGELVHRY
;
A
#
# COMPACT_ATOMS: atom_id res chain seq x y z
N MET A 1 59.05 -40.61 -0.12
CA MET A 1 58.71 -41.23 -1.42
C MET A 1 57.59 -40.38 -1.98
N GLY A 2 57.68 -39.65 -3.09
CA GLY A 2 58.66 -39.51 -4.18
C GLY A 2 57.82 -38.97 -5.34
N ILE A 3 57.91 -37.69 -5.72
CA ILE A 3 58.97 -37.01 -6.49
C ILE A 3 59.11 -37.58 -7.91
N GLY A 4 58.85 -36.71 -8.90
CA GLY A 4 59.05 -36.87 -10.34
C GLY A 4 58.02 -36.03 -11.11
N SER A 5 58.33 -34.89 -11.73
CA SER A 5 59.30 -34.56 -12.82
C SER A 5 58.67 -34.76 -14.21
N ASP A 6 58.22 -33.70 -14.89
CA ASP A 6 58.95 -32.93 -15.94
C ASP A 6 58.52 -33.46 -17.34
N ASP A 7 58.55 -32.79 -18.50
CA ASP A 7 59.10 -31.50 -19.01
C ASP A 7 58.03 -30.79 -19.91
N GLN A 8 58.07 -29.48 -20.23
CA GLN A 8 58.77 -28.79 -21.36
C GLN A 8 58.60 -29.44 -22.77
N ASP A 9 58.55 -28.74 -23.91
CA ASP A 9 58.80 -27.31 -24.23
C ASP A 9 58.09 -26.89 -25.56
N GLY A 10 58.15 -25.62 -25.96
CA GLY A 10 58.00 -25.22 -27.39
C GLY A 10 57.22 -23.93 -27.72
N CYS A 11 57.94 -22.87 -28.13
CA CYS A 11 57.37 -21.64 -28.71
C CYS A 11 57.31 -21.68 -30.25
N GLN A 12 56.44 -20.86 -30.87
CA GLN A 12 56.83 -20.03 -32.01
C GLN A 12 55.85 -18.85 -32.27
N ASP A 13 56.41 -17.65 -32.46
CA ASP A 13 55.74 -16.50 -33.05
C ASP A 13 55.75 -16.60 -34.58
N GLU A 14 54.76 -16.00 -35.26
CA GLU A 14 55.05 -15.18 -36.44
C GLU A 14 53.97 -14.10 -36.65
N SER A 15 54.28 -13.03 -37.40
CA SER A 15 53.52 -11.78 -37.29
C SER A 15 53.49 -10.90 -38.55
N THR A 16 52.35 -10.21 -38.76
CA THR A 16 52.16 -9.05 -39.68
C THR A 16 52.33 -9.38 -41.20
N PRO A 17 52.13 -8.46 -42.19
CA PRO A 17 51.81 -7.01 -42.08
C PRO A 17 50.73 -6.42 -43.03
N ASN A 18 50.33 -5.18 -42.69
CA ASN A 18 50.10 -3.95 -43.49
C ASN A 18 49.84 -4.06 -45.03
N THR A 19 49.04 -3.20 -45.67
CA THR A 19 49.28 -1.73 -45.77
C THR A 19 48.08 -0.85 -46.18
N THR A 20 48.18 0.43 -45.78
CA THR A 20 47.68 1.72 -46.35
C THR A 20 47.17 1.72 -47.81
N THR A 21 46.23 2.58 -48.24
CA THR A 21 46.32 4.08 -48.40
C THR A 21 44.94 4.71 -48.70
N SER A 22 44.64 6.03 -48.65
CA SER A 22 45.18 7.24 -47.96
C SER A 22 44.33 8.50 -48.35
N SER A 23 44.66 9.70 -47.85
CA SER A 23 44.18 11.05 -48.29
C SER A 23 42.73 11.45 -47.97
N ASN A 24 42.30 12.72 -47.99
CA ASN A 24 42.83 14.00 -47.46
C ASN A 24 41.77 15.10 -47.76
N ASN A 25 41.42 15.96 -46.79
CA ASN A 25 41.42 17.43 -47.01
C ASN A 25 41.11 18.25 -45.75
N THR A 26 41.55 19.51 -45.79
CA THR A 26 41.54 20.48 -44.69
C THR A 26 40.53 21.60 -44.89
N THR A 27 40.01 22.15 -43.78
CA THR A 27 39.95 23.61 -43.55
C THR A 27 39.94 23.90 -42.05
N ALA A 28 40.33 25.13 -41.67
CA ALA A 28 40.46 25.57 -40.28
C ALA A 28 39.72 26.90 -40.04
N ASN A 29 39.44 27.23 -38.76
CA ASN A 29 39.25 28.56 -38.14
C ASN A 29 38.54 28.41 -36.76
N ASP A 30 38.69 29.29 -35.76
CA ASP A 30 39.89 30.03 -35.34
C ASP A 30 39.80 30.50 -33.85
N HIS A 31 40.94 30.91 -33.26
CA HIS A 31 41.23 31.41 -31.90
C HIS A 31 40.14 32.00 -30.95
N LYS A 32 40.16 31.54 -29.68
CA LYS A 32 40.44 32.30 -28.40
C LYS A 32 40.13 31.41 -27.16
N ILE A 33 40.90 31.23 -26.08
CA ILE A 33 42.05 31.89 -25.39
C ILE A 33 41.69 32.88 -24.26
N PHE A 34 41.59 32.33 -23.03
CA PHE A 34 42.06 32.84 -21.71
C PHE A 34 41.55 34.21 -21.16
N PRO A 35 41.75 34.56 -19.85
CA PRO A 35 42.47 33.84 -18.79
C PRO A 35 41.72 33.57 -17.47
N SER A 36 42.29 32.70 -16.65
CA SER A 36 42.06 32.64 -15.20
C SER A 36 43.03 33.56 -14.45
N THR A 37 42.69 33.96 -13.22
CA THR A 37 43.62 34.66 -12.32
C THR A 37 43.59 34.05 -10.93
N SER A 38 44.74 33.59 -10.44
CA SER A 38 44.96 33.19 -9.06
C SER A 38 45.33 34.41 -8.20
N ASN A 39 45.11 34.30 -6.89
CA ASN A 39 45.89 35.04 -5.91
C ASN A 39 45.94 34.28 -4.58
N SER A 40 47.07 34.39 -3.89
CA SER A 40 47.36 33.70 -2.62
C SER A 40 47.68 34.73 -1.53
N VAL A 41 47.52 34.36 -0.25
CA VAL A 41 48.56 34.53 0.78
C VAL A 41 48.16 33.90 2.13
N GLN A 42 49.18 33.40 2.82
CA GLN A 42 49.23 32.71 4.12
C GLN A 42 48.50 33.40 5.29
N LYS A 43 48.08 32.60 6.31
CA LYS A 43 48.79 32.54 7.61
C LYS A 43 48.31 31.45 8.61
N ALA A 44 49.30 30.75 9.17
CA ALA A 44 49.46 30.22 10.54
C ALA A 44 48.33 29.44 11.27
N ALA A 45 48.73 28.30 11.86
CA ALA A 45 47.97 27.53 12.86
C ALA A 45 48.20 28.08 14.30
N PRO A 46 47.62 27.43 15.35
CA PRO A 46 48.39 26.36 15.98
C PRO A 46 47.59 25.11 16.39
N THR A 47 48.28 23.96 16.37
CA THR A 47 47.81 22.66 16.85
C THR A 47 47.62 22.63 18.37
N LYS A 48 46.68 21.81 18.87
CA LYS A 48 46.69 21.32 20.26
C LYS A 48 46.69 19.78 20.30
N THR A 49 47.62 19.24 21.07
CA THR A 49 47.77 17.81 21.34
C THR A 49 46.70 17.31 22.29
N LEU A 50 46.17 16.10 22.07
CA LEU A 50 45.39 15.35 23.06
C LEU A 50 46.30 14.37 23.79
N THR A 51 46.30 14.42 25.11
CA THR A 51 46.98 13.47 26.00
C THR A 51 45.98 12.48 26.57
N PHE A 52 46.33 11.19 26.57
CA PHE A 52 45.60 10.16 27.29
C PHE A 52 46.06 10.12 28.77
N GLU A 53 45.09 10.00 29.68
CA GLU A 53 45.31 9.52 31.05
C GLU A 53 44.19 8.52 31.42
N THR A 54 44.43 7.68 32.42
CA THR A 54 43.65 6.47 32.74
C THR A 54 43.38 6.35 34.25
N GLU A 55 42.38 5.53 34.62
CA GLU A 55 42.05 5.13 36.02
C GLU A 55 41.41 6.26 36.89
N SER A 56 40.64 6.04 37.97
CA SER A 56 40.19 4.81 38.67
C SER A 56 38.81 4.97 39.37
N GLN A 57 38.15 3.82 39.59
CA GLN A 57 37.07 3.42 40.53
C GLN A 57 36.47 4.34 41.65
N LEU A 58 35.12 4.27 41.77
CA LEU A 58 34.28 4.14 43.02
C LEU A 58 34.18 5.31 44.05
N PRO A 59 33.19 5.33 44.99
CA PRO A 59 31.86 4.70 45.07
C PRO A 59 30.69 5.67 45.46
N CYS A 60 29.51 5.12 45.76
CA CYS A 60 28.26 5.81 46.16
C CYS A 60 28.31 6.67 47.46
N THR A 61 27.50 7.73 47.54
CA THR A 61 26.31 7.85 48.45
C THR A 61 25.71 9.28 48.49
N SER A 62 24.37 9.40 48.46
CA SER A 62 23.61 10.43 49.21
C SER A 62 22.09 10.22 49.09
N SER A 63 21.40 10.08 50.21
CA SER A 63 19.94 9.98 50.31
C SER A 63 19.30 11.33 50.67
N ILE A 64 18.23 11.76 49.99
CA ILE A 64 17.47 12.96 50.36
C ILE A 64 15.95 12.70 50.40
N ASN A 65 15.43 12.80 51.62
CA ASN A 65 14.06 13.13 52.06
C ASN A 65 12.90 13.12 51.03
N ILE A 66 11.92 12.26 51.31
CA ILE A 66 10.52 12.48 50.93
C ILE A 66 10.00 13.74 51.66
N ARG A 67 9.21 14.57 50.98
CA ARG A 67 8.31 15.55 51.60
C ARG A 67 6.89 15.30 51.13
N GLU A 68 5.95 15.43 52.04
CA GLU A 68 4.52 15.22 51.81
C GLU A 68 3.93 16.35 50.96
N ALA A 69 2.93 16.01 50.14
CA ALA A 69 2.13 16.97 49.37
C ALA A 69 0.68 16.98 49.89
N PRO A 70 0.02 18.14 49.97
CA PRO A 70 -1.26 18.28 50.68
C PRO A 70 -2.48 17.78 49.90
N THR A 71 -3.47 17.29 50.64
CA THR A 71 -4.77 16.82 50.15
C THR A 71 -5.66 17.98 49.64
N PRO A 72 -6.29 17.88 48.45
CA PRO A 72 -7.39 18.76 48.04
C PRO A 72 -8.74 18.38 48.67
N THR A 73 -9.57 19.38 48.96
CA THR A 73 -10.89 19.23 49.60
C THR A 73 -12.02 18.90 48.59
N THR A 74 -13.23 18.61 49.09
CA THR A 74 -14.32 17.90 48.39
C THR A 74 -15.40 18.77 47.74
N THR A 75 -16.01 18.24 46.67
CA THR A 75 -17.39 18.49 46.16
C THR A 75 -17.70 19.91 45.61
N PRO A 76 -18.80 20.14 44.82
CA PRO A 76 -20.07 19.38 44.69
C PRO A 76 -20.31 18.66 43.35
N THR A 77 -21.40 17.87 43.34
CA THR A 77 -21.95 17.08 42.23
C THR A 77 -22.93 17.85 41.34
N SER A 78 -22.99 17.50 40.07
CA SER A 78 -24.18 17.69 39.20
C SER A 78 -24.40 16.45 38.33
N GLU A 79 -25.65 16.18 37.98
CA GLU A 79 -26.09 14.91 37.38
C GLU A 79 -25.77 14.82 35.87
N PHE A 80 -25.49 13.62 35.38
CA PHE A 80 -25.51 13.28 33.96
C PHE A 80 -26.41 12.06 33.73
N GLY A 81 -27.31 12.16 32.74
CA GLY A 81 -28.32 11.14 32.46
C GLY A 81 -27.76 9.90 31.73
N SER A 82 -28.45 8.77 31.88
CA SER A 82 -28.10 7.49 31.28
C SER A 82 -28.18 7.50 29.74
N PRO A 83 -27.22 6.89 29.01
CA PRO A 83 -27.37 6.61 27.59
C PRO A 83 -28.33 5.43 27.34
N PRO A 84 -29.04 5.39 26.20
CA PRO A 84 -29.99 4.31 25.88
C PRO A 84 -29.34 3.03 25.33
N SER A 85 -29.88 1.89 25.77
CA SER A 85 -29.93 0.56 25.14
C SER A 85 -28.87 0.15 24.08
N SER A 86 -28.11 -0.89 24.42
CA SER A 86 -27.22 -1.67 23.54
C SER A 86 -27.92 -2.43 22.40
N ILE A 87 -27.24 -2.53 21.25
CA ILE A 87 -27.45 -3.56 20.21
C ILE A 87 -26.61 -4.81 20.59
N PRO A 88 -27.09 -6.05 20.41
CA PRO A 88 -26.42 -7.23 20.94
C PRO A 88 -25.15 -7.63 20.17
N PHE A 89 -24.08 -7.93 20.91
CA PHE A 89 -22.92 -8.66 20.39
C PHE A 89 -23.25 -10.15 20.23
N ILE A 90 -22.72 -10.78 19.18
CA ILE A 90 -22.73 -12.24 19.02
C ILE A 90 -21.54 -12.81 19.81
N ASN A 91 -21.82 -13.56 20.87
CA ASN A 91 -20.80 -14.37 21.53
C ASN A 91 -20.31 -15.48 20.59
N ILE A 92 -18.99 -15.67 20.54
CA ILE A 92 -18.38 -16.89 20.03
C ILE A 92 -17.97 -17.71 21.27
N ASP A 93 -18.89 -18.56 21.75
CA ASP A 93 -18.63 -19.47 22.87
C ASP A 93 -17.92 -20.76 22.40
N GLU A 94 -16.96 -21.22 23.20
CA GLU A 94 -16.14 -22.40 22.92
C GLU A 94 -16.92 -23.71 23.18
N THR A 95 -17.01 -24.60 22.19
CA THR A 95 -17.67 -25.91 22.35
C THR A 95 -16.69 -27.03 22.71
N SER A 96 -16.38 -27.15 24.00
CA SER A 96 -15.77 -28.38 24.53
C SER A 96 -16.80 -29.51 24.63
N THR A 97 -16.43 -30.73 24.22
CA THR A 97 -17.32 -31.89 24.20
C THR A 97 -17.60 -32.47 25.58
N ASN A 98 -18.87 -32.75 25.92
CA ASN A 98 -19.26 -34.12 26.32
C ASN A 98 -20.78 -34.40 26.36
N GLU A 99 -21.05 -35.67 26.05
CA GLU A 99 -22.24 -36.52 26.15
C GLU A 99 -23.59 -36.14 26.83
N GLN A 100 -24.65 -36.64 26.17
CA GLN A 100 -25.82 -37.38 26.71
C GLN A 100 -27.22 -36.73 26.97
N THR A 101 -28.22 -37.40 26.35
CA THR A 101 -29.62 -37.61 26.79
C THR A 101 -30.75 -36.56 26.61
N SER A 102 -31.29 -36.54 25.38
CA SER A 102 -32.68 -36.99 25.07
C SER A 102 -33.93 -36.06 25.13
N LYS A 103 -34.74 -36.19 24.05
CA LYS A 103 -36.21 -36.16 23.94
C LYS A 103 -37.04 -34.86 24.10
N ASN A 104 -37.60 -34.45 22.95
CA ASN A 104 -39.01 -34.11 22.66
C ASN A 104 -39.78 -33.09 23.54
N GLY A 105 -40.27 -31.99 22.94
CA GLY A 105 -41.28 -31.13 23.57
C GLY A 105 -41.76 -29.90 22.79
N SER A 106 -42.56 -30.08 21.74
CA SER A 106 -43.52 -29.05 21.24
C SER A 106 -44.75 -28.99 22.21
N PRO A 107 -45.69 -28.00 22.19
CA PRO A 107 -46.02 -27.10 21.07
C PRO A 107 -46.60 -25.67 21.35
N SER A 108 -46.65 -24.85 20.29
CA SER A 108 -47.77 -23.96 19.83
C SER A 108 -48.44 -22.85 20.68
N SER A 109 -48.92 -21.83 19.96
CA SER A 109 -49.90 -20.75 20.33
C SER A 109 -49.35 -19.59 21.18
N SER A 110 -49.93 -18.39 21.17
CA SER A 110 -51.25 -17.95 20.67
C SER A 110 -51.23 -16.62 19.86
N THR A 111 -52.32 -15.85 19.84
CA THR A 111 -52.72 -15.00 18.67
C THR A 111 -53.40 -13.67 19.06
N ILE A 112 -53.54 -12.77 18.06
CA ILE A 112 -54.53 -11.66 17.93
C ILE A 112 -54.29 -10.38 18.77
N ASN A 113 -54.17 -9.24 18.06
CA ASN A 113 -55.15 -8.13 18.15
C ASN A 113 -54.99 -7.14 16.98
N ASP A 114 -56.11 -6.71 16.41
CA ASP A 114 -56.21 -5.71 15.34
C ASP A 114 -56.45 -4.30 15.88
N ILE A 115 -56.32 -3.28 15.02
CA ILE A 115 -57.26 -2.13 14.90
C ILE A 115 -56.97 -1.39 13.57
N HIS A 116 -58.01 -0.75 13.00
CA HIS A 116 -58.06 -0.27 11.62
C HIS A 116 -58.79 1.08 11.55
N ILE A 117 -58.34 2.04 10.71
CA ILE A 117 -59.09 3.27 10.38
C ILE A 117 -58.90 3.65 8.89
N ASP A 118 -60.03 3.96 8.26
CA ASP A 118 -60.35 4.37 6.87
C ASP A 118 -59.88 5.80 6.48
N GLU A 119 -59.97 6.32 5.23
CA GLU A 119 -60.03 5.81 3.83
C GLU A 119 -60.07 7.06 2.88
N THR A 120 -60.28 6.89 1.55
CA THR A 120 -60.58 7.90 0.49
C THR A 120 -59.42 8.79 -0.02
N SER A 121 -59.31 9.18 -1.31
CA SER A 121 -60.04 8.83 -2.55
C SER A 121 -59.21 9.12 -3.85
N MET A 122 -59.63 8.57 -5.00
CA MET A 122 -59.15 8.91 -6.37
C MET A 122 -60.24 9.64 -7.18
N PRO A 123 -59.94 10.19 -8.39
CA PRO A 123 -60.46 9.53 -9.60
C PRO A 123 -59.52 9.53 -10.85
N THR A 124 -59.98 8.88 -11.94
CA THR A 124 -59.26 8.53 -13.20
C THR A 124 -59.58 9.46 -14.39
N LYS A 125 -58.85 9.46 -15.55
CA LYS A 125 -59.07 8.72 -16.85
C LYS A 125 -58.25 9.40 -18.01
N SER A 126 -58.13 8.97 -19.29
CA SER A 126 -58.57 7.80 -20.12
C SER A 126 -57.97 7.83 -21.57
N GLN A 127 -57.68 6.65 -22.19
CA GLN A 127 -57.79 6.33 -23.66
C GLN A 127 -56.84 7.09 -24.65
N THR A 128 -56.59 6.79 -25.95
CA THR A 128 -56.78 5.72 -27.00
C THR A 128 -55.87 6.08 -28.23
N SER A 129 -55.54 5.33 -29.30
CA SER A 129 -55.71 3.95 -29.87
C SER A 129 -54.60 3.76 -30.98
N GLU A 130 -54.57 3.00 -32.10
CA GLU A 130 -55.47 2.10 -32.88
C GLU A 130 -54.75 1.35 -34.07
N ASN A 131 -55.44 0.35 -34.69
CA ASN A 131 -55.34 -0.17 -36.09
C ASN A 131 -54.21 -1.14 -36.60
N GLU A 132 -54.60 -1.96 -37.61
CA GLU A 132 -53.92 -3.09 -38.33
C GLU A 132 -54.45 -3.06 -39.83
N PRO A 133 -54.58 -4.10 -40.73
CA PRO A 133 -54.23 -5.53 -40.68
C PRO A 133 -53.72 -6.28 -41.97
N GLN A 134 -53.45 -7.61 -41.85
CA GLN A 134 -53.65 -8.72 -42.86
C GLN A 134 -52.74 -8.84 -44.13
N PRO A 135 -52.68 -10.01 -44.87
CA PRO A 135 -52.99 -11.42 -44.53
C PRO A 135 -52.12 -12.58 -45.16
N SER A 136 -52.40 -13.82 -44.72
CA SER A 136 -52.35 -15.13 -45.46
C SER A 136 -51.02 -15.93 -45.53
N SER A 137 -50.99 -17.28 -45.64
CA SER A 137 -52.07 -18.29 -45.78
C SER A 137 -51.80 -19.65 -45.06
N SER A 138 -52.87 -20.40 -44.79
CA SER A 138 -53.02 -21.61 -43.96
C SER A 138 -52.40 -22.95 -44.43
N LYS A 139 -52.32 -23.93 -43.50
CA LYS A 139 -53.01 -25.25 -43.62
C LYS A 139 -53.13 -26.06 -42.31
N GLU A 140 -54.08 -27.01 -42.32
CA GLU A 140 -54.69 -27.75 -41.19
C GLU A 140 -53.84 -28.94 -40.67
N THR A 141 -54.06 -29.57 -39.50
CA THR A 141 -55.16 -30.54 -39.25
C THR A 141 -55.42 -30.89 -37.76
N THR A 142 -56.67 -30.66 -37.31
CA THR A 142 -57.57 -31.42 -36.41
C THR A 142 -57.06 -32.38 -35.29
N GLN A 143 -57.31 -31.98 -34.02
CA GLN A 143 -57.65 -32.80 -32.81
C GLN A 143 -56.60 -33.83 -32.30
N ILE A 144 -56.61 -34.37 -31.06
CA ILE A 144 -57.64 -34.54 -29.99
C ILE A 144 -57.11 -34.05 -28.61
N LEU A 145 -58.01 -33.76 -27.67
CA LEU A 145 -57.70 -33.39 -26.28
C LEU A 145 -57.71 -34.63 -25.36
N GLU A 146 -56.58 -34.99 -24.77
CA GLU A 146 -56.51 -35.87 -23.59
C GLU A 146 -55.66 -35.23 -22.48
N THR A 147 -56.10 -35.35 -21.23
CA THR A 147 -55.41 -34.77 -20.06
C THR A 147 -54.47 -35.78 -19.42
N SER A 148 -53.17 -35.50 -19.45
CA SER A 148 -52.16 -36.23 -18.67
C SER A 148 -51.34 -35.29 -17.79
N THR A 149 -51.04 -35.72 -16.58
CA THR A 149 -50.23 -34.97 -15.61
C THR A 149 -48.75 -35.02 -15.99
N PRO A 150 -48.00 -33.91 -15.92
CA PRO A 150 -46.56 -33.92 -16.20
C PRO A 150 -45.80 -34.68 -15.10
N THR A 151 -45.27 -35.85 -15.45
CA THR A 151 -44.33 -36.60 -14.61
C THR A 151 -43.07 -35.76 -14.41
N LYS A 152 -42.55 -35.67 -13.18
CA LYS A 152 -41.22 -35.11 -12.95
C LYS A 152 -40.17 -36.00 -13.61
N GLU A 153 -39.47 -35.48 -14.61
CA GLU A 153 -38.11 -35.94 -14.88
C GLU A 153 -37.22 -35.57 -13.67
N PRO A 154 -36.26 -36.42 -13.27
CA PRO A 154 -35.27 -36.04 -12.29
C PRO A 154 -34.38 -34.94 -12.88
N PRO A 155 -33.98 -33.91 -12.11
CA PRO A 155 -32.99 -32.96 -12.58
C PRO A 155 -31.69 -33.70 -12.89
N SER A 156 -31.04 -33.36 -14.00
CA SER A 156 -29.70 -33.85 -14.28
C SER A 156 -28.75 -33.43 -13.15
N GLU A 157 -27.87 -34.35 -12.74
CA GLU A 157 -26.81 -34.06 -11.76
C GLU A 157 -25.75 -33.14 -12.38
N GLY A 158 -26.09 -31.86 -12.50
CA GLY A 158 -25.10 -30.82 -12.66
C GLY A 158 -24.16 -30.86 -11.46
N SER A 159 -22.90 -31.20 -11.68
CA SER A 159 -21.86 -31.15 -10.66
C SER A 159 -21.91 -29.80 -9.93
N PRO A 160 -21.81 -29.77 -8.60
CA PRO A 160 -21.75 -28.49 -7.89
C PRO A 160 -20.58 -27.70 -8.48
N THR A 161 -20.87 -26.51 -9.02
CA THR A 161 -19.83 -25.63 -9.54
C THR A 161 -18.93 -25.26 -8.37
N GLN A 162 -17.76 -25.90 -8.33
CA GLN A 162 -16.81 -25.81 -7.23
C GLN A 162 -16.18 -24.42 -7.24
N ARG A 163 -16.93 -23.43 -6.72
CA ARG A 163 -16.51 -22.04 -6.59
C ARG A 163 -15.16 -22.05 -5.87
N ARG A 164 -14.09 -21.78 -6.62
CA ARG A 164 -12.77 -21.60 -6.04
C ARG A 164 -12.82 -20.44 -5.06
N PRO A 165 -12.07 -20.50 -3.95
CA PRO A 165 -12.02 -19.41 -3.00
C PRO A 165 -11.44 -18.14 -3.67
N VAL A 166 -11.77 -16.97 -3.10
CA VAL A 166 -11.25 -15.66 -3.55
C VAL A 166 -9.72 -15.72 -3.68
N VAL A 167 -9.15 -15.05 -4.69
CA VAL A 167 -7.72 -15.21 -5.03
C VAL A 167 -6.72 -14.89 -3.91
N TRP A 168 -7.13 -14.14 -2.88
CA TRP A 168 -6.34 -13.88 -1.66
C TRP A 168 -6.22 -15.09 -0.72
N LEU A 169 -7.00 -16.14 -0.95
CA LEU A 169 -6.90 -17.42 -0.24
C LEU A 169 -6.03 -18.46 -0.98
N ARG A 170 -5.24 -18.02 -1.97
CA ARG A 170 -4.21 -18.85 -2.60
C ARG A 170 -3.01 -19.02 -1.69
N SER A 171 -2.35 -20.17 -1.79
CA SER A 171 -1.16 -20.50 -0.98
C SER A 171 -0.11 -21.11 -1.89
N CYS A 172 0.84 -20.31 -2.36
CA CYS A 172 1.83 -20.77 -3.32
C CYS A 172 2.64 -21.95 -2.76
N ASP A 173 2.66 -23.02 -3.56
CA ASP A 173 3.21 -24.34 -3.31
C ASP A 173 4.58 -24.54 -3.99
N ALA A 174 4.83 -23.86 -5.11
CA ALA A 174 6.09 -23.94 -5.86
C ALA A 174 6.49 -22.60 -6.49
N GLU A 175 7.73 -22.18 -6.26
CA GLU A 175 8.33 -20.95 -6.80
C GLU A 175 8.70 -21.09 -8.29
N THR A 176 8.69 -19.98 -9.04
CA THR A 176 9.16 -19.93 -10.44
C THR A 176 10.52 -19.22 -10.51
N VAL A 177 11.53 -19.82 -9.87
CA VAL A 177 12.86 -19.19 -9.67
C VAL A 177 13.74 -19.12 -10.93
N THR A 178 13.44 -19.92 -11.95
CA THR A 178 14.08 -19.82 -13.26
C THR A 178 13.17 -19.01 -14.17
N PRO A 179 13.65 -17.96 -14.85
CA PRO A 179 12.81 -17.18 -15.76
C PRO A 179 12.22 -18.04 -16.88
N ILE A 180 10.90 -17.93 -17.08
CA ILE A 180 10.18 -18.61 -18.16
C ILE A 180 9.75 -17.61 -19.24
N GLU A 181 9.95 -17.97 -20.50
CA GLU A 181 9.43 -17.25 -21.67
C GLU A 181 7.92 -17.46 -21.78
N GLY A 182 7.19 -16.44 -22.25
CA GLY A 182 5.72 -16.46 -22.33
C GLY A 182 5.15 -16.35 -23.75
N LYS A 183 3.86 -16.67 -23.88
CA LYS A 183 3.11 -16.56 -25.13
C LYS A 183 2.65 -15.11 -25.34
N VAL A 184 3.28 -14.41 -26.27
CA VAL A 184 2.88 -13.06 -26.69
C VAL A 184 1.55 -13.10 -27.48
N THR A 185 0.68 -12.13 -27.26
CA THR A 185 -0.51 -11.81 -28.08
C THR A 185 -0.59 -10.29 -28.22
N GLY A 186 -0.84 -9.76 -29.41
CA GLY A 186 -0.68 -8.33 -29.70
C GLY A 186 0.80 -7.94 -29.86
N GLU A 187 1.13 -6.68 -29.59
CA GLU A 187 2.49 -6.13 -29.70
C GLU A 187 2.95 -5.51 -28.37
N ILE A 188 4.17 -5.84 -27.96
CA ILE A 188 4.84 -5.24 -26.80
C ILE A 188 5.83 -4.20 -27.33
N PRO A 189 5.70 -2.90 -27.00
CA PRO A 189 6.53 -1.86 -27.62
C PRO A 189 8.02 -2.10 -27.43
N SER A 190 8.81 -2.03 -28.52
CA SER A 190 10.24 -2.33 -28.51
C SER A 190 11.08 -1.35 -27.68
N TRP A 191 10.56 -0.16 -27.37
CA TRP A 191 11.19 0.81 -26.47
C TRP A 191 11.03 0.44 -24.99
N LEU A 192 10.03 -0.37 -24.63
CA LEU A 192 9.76 -0.78 -23.25
C LEU A 192 10.81 -1.80 -22.81
N ASN A 193 11.87 -1.34 -22.15
CA ASN A 193 13.00 -2.17 -21.70
C ASN A 193 13.26 -1.93 -20.21
N GLY A 194 13.21 -2.97 -19.39
CA GLY A 194 13.31 -2.85 -17.94
C GLY A 194 12.72 -4.06 -17.20
N ARG A 195 12.36 -3.87 -15.94
CA ARG A 195 11.72 -4.92 -15.11
C ARG A 195 10.53 -4.35 -14.33
N LEU A 196 9.36 -4.97 -14.46
CA LEU A 196 8.24 -4.75 -13.55
C LEU A 196 8.37 -5.73 -12.39
N THR A 197 8.56 -5.22 -11.18
CA THR A 197 8.66 -6.03 -9.95
C THR A 197 7.44 -5.74 -9.08
N ARG A 198 6.73 -6.77 -8.61
CA ARG A 198 5.53 -6.67 -7.78
C ARG A 198 5.63 -7.54 -6.53
N ASN A 199 4.93 -7.14 -5.47
CA ASN A 199 4.99 -7.75 -4.15
C ASN A 199 3.57 -7.98 -3.57
N GLY A 200 3.41 -8.98 -2.71
CA GLY A 200 2.14 -9.33 -2.10
C GLY A 200 2.21 -10.54 -1.16
N PRO A 201 1.07 -10.95 -0.57
CA PRO A 201 0.97 -12.10 0.30
C PRO A 201 0.80 -13.39 -0.53
N GLY A 202 1.84 -14.23 -0.60
CA GLY A 202 1.79 -15.48 -1.39
C GLY A 202 1.71 -16.77 -0.58
N LYS A 203 1.80 -16.72 0.75
CA LYS A 203 1.55 -17.91 1.61
C LYS A 203 0.79 -17.55 2.86
N ILE A 204 -0.42 -18.13 2.98
CA ILE A 204 -1.39 -17.82 4.03
C ILE A 204 -1.36 -18.81 5.22
N HIS A 205 -0.60 -19.90 5.15
CA HIS A 205 -0.48 -20.89 6.22
C HIS A 205 0.86 -21.64 6.22
N PHE A 206 1.25 -22.16 7.38
CA PHE A 206 2.39 -23.06 7.60
C PHE A 206 1.93 -24.25 8.44
N GLY A 207 2.09 -25.47 7.93
CA GLY A 207 1.45 -26.66 8.50
C GLY A 207 -0.05 -26.42 8.69
N ASP A 208 -0.55 -26.78 9.87
CA ASP A 208 -1.95 -26.61 10.29
C ASP A 208 -2.26 -25.18 10.79
N THR A 209 -1.32 -24.25 10.73
CA THR A 209 -1.44 -22.90 11.31
C THR A 209 -1.61 -21.84 10.24
N TRP A 210 -2.70 -21.07 10.35
CA TRP A 210 -3.16 -20.11 9.34
C TRP A 210 -2.98 -18.68 9.84
N TYR A 211 -2.73 -17.76 8.91
CA TYR A 211 -2.83 -16.33 9.16
C TYR A 211 -4.30 -15.89 9.18
N ASN A 212 -4.62 -14.84 9.93
CA ASN A 212 -5.97 -14.32 10.11
C ASN A 212 -6.31 -13.13 9.19
N HIS A 213 -5.31 -12.34 8.79
CA HIS A 213 -5.50 -11.08 8.07
C HIS A 213 -4.70 -11.05 6.77
N LEU A 214 -5.22 -10.41 5.73
CA LEU A 214 -4.62 -10.35 4.39
C LEU A 214 -3.15 -9.90 4.40
N PHE A 215 -2.83 -8.84 5.16
CA PHE A 215 -1.47 -8.30 5.27
C PHE A 215 -0.46 -9.23 6.00
N ASP A 216 -0.92 -10.27 6.70
CA ASP A 216 -0.04 -11.21 7.41
C ASP A 216 0.63 -12.23 6.48
N GLY A 217 0.08 -12.44 5.28
CA GLY A 217 0.57 -13.46 4.34
C GLY A 217 2.03 -13.23 3.94
N SER A 218 2.78 -14.31 3.75
CA SER A 218 4.23 -14.23 3.52
C SER A 218 4.56 -13.60 2.17
N ALA A 219 5.44 -12.60 2.18
CA ALA A 219 5.88 -11.83 1.03
C ALA A 219 6.36 -12.71 -0.14
N TYR A 220 5.73 -12.53 -1.30
CA TYR A 220 6.00 -13.25 -2.53
C TYR A 220 6.19 -12.24 -3.67
N LEU A 221 7.35 -12.33 -4.30
CA LEU A 221 7.83 -11.41 -5.32
C LEU A 221 7.55 -12.00 -6.69
N HIS A 222 7.05 -11.16 -7.59
CA HIS A 222 6.81 -11.47 -8.99
C HIS A 222 7.62 -10.48 -9.84
N GLN A 223 8.28 -10.95 -10.89
CA GLN A 223 9.02 -10.07 -11.79
C GLN A 223 8.81 -10.44 -13.26
N PHE A 224 8.54 -9.43 -14.07
CA PHE A 224 8.47 -9.49 -15.52
C PHE A 224 9.66 -8.71 -16.08
N ASN A 225 10.66 -9.41 -16.60
CA ASN A 225 11.79 -8.77 -17.30
C ASN A 225 11.36 -8.52 -18.75
N ILE A 226 11.40 -7.27 -19.20
CA ILE A 226 10.96 -6.83 -20.53
C ILE A 226 12.19 -6.37 -21.32
N LYS A 227 12.39 -6.93 -22.52
CA LYS A 227 13.46 -6.49 -23.42
C LYS A 227 13.13 -6.77 -24.89
N ASP A 228 13.32 -5.78 -25.76
CA ASP A 228 13.16 -5.89 -27.22
C ASP A 228 11.82 -6.56 -27.62
N GLY A 229 10.73 -6.22 -26.93
CA GLY A 229 9.38 -6.79 -27.12
C GLY A 229 9.17 -8.21 -26.56
N ARG A 230 10.18 -8.83 -25.94
CA ARG A 230 10.09 -10.11 -25.22
C ARG A 230 9.85 -9.88 -23.73
N VAL A 231 9.20 -10.85 -23.07
CA VAL A 231 8.98 -10.82 -21.63
C VAL A 231 9.21 -12.20 -21.01
N THR A 232 10.04 -12.27 -19.97
CA THR A 232 10.18 -13.46 -19.12
C THR A 232 9.57 -13.23 -17.75
N TYR A 233 8.91 -14.24 -17.18
CA TYR A 233 8.37 -14.21 -15.81
C TYR A 233 9.21 -15.04 -14.83
N GLN A 234 9.37 -14.56 -13.60
CA GLN A 234 9.92 -15.29 -12.46
C GLN A 234 9.20 -14.92 -11.17
N SER A 235 9.20 -15.82 -10.17
CA SER A 235 8.60 -15.56 -8.86
C SER A 235 9.27 -16.32 -7.72
N ARG A 236 9.34 -15.69 -6.54
CA ARG A 236 10.13 -16.16 -5.38
C ARG A 236 9.57 -15.62 -4.05
N PHE A 237 9.57 -16.43 -3.00
CA PHE A 237 9.31 -15.97 -1.64
C PHE A 237 10.47 -15.13 -1.13
N LEU A 238 10.12 -14.01 -0.49
CA LEU A 238 11.10 -13.18 0.20
C LEU A 238 11.82 -14.03 1.25
N GLN A 239 13.12 -14.18 1.10
CA GLN A 239 13.98 -14.98 1.97
C GLN A 239 14.31 -14.25 3.30
N SER A 240 13.26 -13.76 3.96
CA SER A 240 13.23 -13.07 5.25
C SER A 240 13.46 -14.01 6.42
N ASN A 241 13.81 -13.45 7.57
CA ASN A 241 13.97 -14.21 8.81
C ASN A 241 12.64 -14.81 9.28
N THR A 242 11.54 -14.09 9.12
CA THR A 242 10.19 -14.58 9.43
C THR A 242 9.81 -15.76 8.55
N TYR A 243 9.96 -15.65 7.22
CA TYR A 243 9.64 -16.75 6.29
C TYR A 243 10.48 -17.99 6.58
N LYS A 244 11.80 -17.81 6.79
CA LYS A 244 12.71 -18.91 7.13
C LYS A 244 12.36 -19.57 8.47
N LYS A 245 11.98 -18.80 9.50
CA LYS A 245 11.55 -19.36 10.80
C LYS A 245 10.25 -20.14 10.69
N ASN A 246 9.22 -19.57 10.05
CA ASN A 246 7.90 -20.20 9.93
C ASN A 246 7.96 -21.48 9.08
N SER A 247 8.73 -21.46 7.97
CA SER A 247 9.03 -22.64 7.17
C SER A 247 9.76 -23.72 7.98
N SER A 248 10.85 -23.35 8.68
CA SER A 248 11.66 -24.32 9.46
C SER A 248 10.89 -24.95 10.63
N ALA A 249 9.91 -24.23 11.20
CA ALA A 249 9.07 -24.72 12.28
C ALA A 249 7.82 -25.47 11.79
N ASN A 250 7.54 -25.43 10.47
CA ASN A 250 6.28 -25.79 9.82
C ASN A 250 5.03 -25.25 10.56
N ARG A 251 5.14 -24.02 11.10
CA ARG A 251 4.07 -23.30 11.80
C ARG A 251 4.43 -21.83 11.95
N ILE A 252 3.45 -20.96 12.15
CA ILE A 252 3.64 -19.53 12.40
C ILE A 252 4.28 -19.34 13.79
N VAL A 253 5.55 -18.92 13.83
CA VAL A 253 6.33 -18.69 15.07
C VAL A 253 6.79 -17.23 15.25
N VAL A 254 6.44 -16.36 14.31
CA VAL A 254 6.54 -14.90 14.40
C VAL A 254 5.14 -14.32 14.34
N SER A 255 4.85 -13.31 15.16
CA SER A 255 3.55 -12.61 15.12
C SER A 255 3.57 -11.53 14.05
N GLU A 256 2.48 -11.44 13.31
CA GLU A 256 2.24 -10.43 12.28
C GLU A 256 1.22 -9.39 12.79
N PHE A 257 0.52 -8.70 11.88
CA PHE A 257 -0.45 -7.65 12.21
C PHE A 257 -1.73 -8.23 12.85
N GLY A 258 -2.40 -9.17 12.16
CA GLY A 258 -3.61 -9.85 12.60
C GLY A 258 -3.39 -11.19 13.30
N THR A 259 -2.17 -11.74 13.27
CA THR A 259 -1.88 -13.10 13.73
C THR A 259 -0.82 -13.15 14.83
N VAL A 260 -1.10 -13.91 15.88
CA VAL A 260 -0.15 -14.18 16.98
C VAL A 260 0.58 -15.49 16.71
N ALA A 261 1.90 -15.49 16.90
CA ALA A 261 2.72 -16.69 16.85
C ALA A 261 2.19 -17.82 17.75
N CYS A 262 2.19 -19.06 17.25
CA CYS A 262 1.81 -20.22 18.04
C CYS A 262 2.77 -20.40 19.23
N PRO A 263 2.27 -20.63 20.46
CA PRO A 263 3.11 -20.79 21.65
C PRO A 263 4.11 -21.94 21.49
N ASP A 264 5.41 -21.60 21.52
CA ASP A 264 6.48 -22.58 21.28
C ASP A 264 6.40 -23.77 22.27
N PRO A 265 6.15 -25.01 21.81
CA PRO A 265 6.06 -26.19 22.67
C PRO A 265 7.39 -26.53 23.35
N CYS A 266 8.52 -26.06 22.82
CA CYS A 266 9.84 -26.31 23.39
C CYS A 266 10.24 -25.28 24.46
N LYS A 267 9.54 -24.13 24.55
CA LYS A 267 9.77 -23.15 25.63
C LYS A 267 9.06 -23.59 26.91
N THR A 268 9.84 -23.75 27.97
CA THR A 268 9.34 -23.89 29.35
C THR A 268 8.43 -22.72 29.73
N LEU A 269 7.56 -22.91 30.74
CA LEU A 269 6.68 -21.84 31.24
C LEU A 269 7.46 -20.57 31.62
N LEU A 270 8.67 -20.72 32.19
CA LEU A 270 9.55 -19.60 32.51
C LEU A 270 10.11 -18.90 31.26
N GLN A 271 10.49 -19.64 30.21
CA GLN A 271 10.92 -19.03 28.94
C GLN A 271 9.76 -18.32 28.21
N ARG A 272 8.54 -18.89 28.26
CA ARG A 272 7.32 -18.24 27.74
C ARG A 272 7.04 -16.93 28.48
N PHE A 273 7.12 -16.96 29.82
CA PHE A 273 7.01 -15.77 30.67
C PHE A 273 8.07 -14.72 30.31
N MET A 274 9.35 -15.11 30.24
CA MET A 274 10.45 -14.21 29.85
C MET A 274 10.27 -13.57 28.47
N THR A 275 9.65 -14.25 27.49
CA THR A 275 9.34 -13.62 26.19
C THR A 275 8.26 -12.53 26.23
N VAL A 276 7.47 -12.42 27.30
CA VAL A 276 6.54 -11.30 27.52
C VAL A 276 7.26 -10.06 28.10
N PHE A 277 8.51 -10.21 28.56
CA PHE A 277 9.36 -9.10 29.03
C PHE A 277 10.42 -8.66 28.00
N GLU A 278 10.39 -9.19 26.77
CA GLU A 278 11.19 -8.61 25.70
C GLU A 278 10.57 -7.27 25.24
N PRO A 279 11.36 -6.20 25.05
CA PRO A 279 10.83 -4.91 24.62
C PRO A 279 10.00 -4.99 23.33
N PRO A 280 8.81 -4.35 23.27
CA PRO A 280 8.04 -4.23 22.04
C PRO A 280 8.91 -3.75 20.87
N GLY A 281 8.78 -4.43 19.73
CA GLY A 281 9.57 -4.17 18.52
C GLY A 281 10.95 -4.82 18.45
N LYS A 282 11.48 -5.42 19.53
CA LYS A 282 12.77 -6.15 19.50
C LYS A 282 12.77 -7.32 18.49
N ASN A 283 11.60 -7.94 18.29
CA ASN A 283 11.34 -8.99 17.32
C ASN A 283 10.24 -8.58 16.31
N SER A 284 10.19 -7.33 15.86
CA SER A 284 9.31 -6.94 14.73
C SER A 284 9.54 -7.86 13.53
N THR A 285 8.47 -8.16 12.80
CA THR A 285 8.52 -8.98 11.57
C THR A 285 9.44 -8.36 10.51
N ASP A 286 9.99 -9.19 9.62
CA ASP A 286 10.58 -8.78 8.34
C ASP A 286 9.84 -9.41 7.14
N ASN A 287 8.55 -9.70 7.33
CA ASN A 287 7.61 -10.01 6.27
C ASN A 287 7.32 -8.75 5.44
N CYS A 288 8.25 -8.38 4.55
CA CYS A 288 8.14 -7.20 3.70
C CYS A 288 7.22 -7.48 2.49
N SER A 289 5.92 -7.64 2.74
CA SER A 289 4.89 -8.10 1.78
C SER A 289 4.14 -6.99 1.03
N VAL A 290 4.44 -5.71 1.31
CA VAL A 290 3.62 -4.58 0.83
C VAL A 290 4.12 -4.08 -0.52
N ASN A 291 5.36 -3.59 -0.59
CA ASN A 291 5.89 -2.89 -1.76
C ASN A 291 7.35 -3.28 -2.06
N VAL A 292 7.85 -2.86 -3.23
CA VAL A 292 9.27 -2.89 -3.64
C VAL A 292 9.67 -1.53 -4.22
N VAL A 293 10.76 -0.96 -3.72
CA VAL A 293 11.25 0.38 -4.08
C VAL A 293 12.77 0.40 -4.22
N TYR A 294 13.30 1.38 -4.94
CA TYR A 294 14.74 1.62 -5.02
C TYR A 294 15.17 2.69 -4.00
N MET A 295 16.30 2.43 -3.34
CA MET A 295 16.99 3.37 -2.45
C MET A 295 18.36 3.66 -3.08
N GLY A 296 18.40 4.66 -3.97
CA GLY A 296 19.50 4.80 -4.93
C GLY A 296 19.47 3.66 -5.96
N ASP A 297 20.59 2.98 -6.16
CA ASP A 297 20.73 1.82 -7.05
C ASP A 297 20.35 0.47 -6.40
N GLU A 298 19.85 0.48 -5.17
CA GLU A 298 19.60 -0.73 -4.38
C GLU A 298 18.09 -1.01 -4.23
N LEU A 299 17.63 -2.18 -4.70
CA LEU A 299 16.24 -2.61 -4.60
C LEU A 299 15.91 -3.12 -3.19
N TYR A 300 14.78 -2.70 -2.62
CA TYR A 300 14.31 -3.05 -1.29
C TYR A 300 12.83 -3.46 -1.28
N ALA A 301 12.52 -4.60 -0.64
CA ALA A 301 11.16 -4.95 -0.24
C ALA A 301 10.79 -4.27 1.10
N MET A 302 9.55 -3.78 1.20
CA MET A 302 9.06 -3.02 2.35
C MET A 302 7.73 -3.54 2.95
N THR A 303 7.52 -3.18 4.22
CA THR A 303 6.27 -3.27 5.00
C THR A 303 6.31 -2.14 6.05
N GLU A 304 5.26 -1.95 6.86
CA GLU A 304 5.10 -0.81 7.78
C GLU A 304 5.85 -0.95 9.12
N THR A 305 7.06 -1.50 9.05
CA THR A 305 7.96 -1.70 10.19
C THR A 305 9.34 -1.10 9.87
N PRO A 306 10.26 -0.93 10.84
CA PRO A 306 11.59 -0.39 10.56
C PRO A 306 12.54 -1.45 9.96
N ASN A 307 12.04 -2.65 9.64
CA ASN A 307 12.80 -3.74 9.02
C ASN A 307 12.49 -3.83 7.53
N ILE A 308 13.51 -3.71 6.69
CA ILE A 308 13.41 -3.85 5.23
C ILE A 308 14.44 -4.86 4.71
N ARG A 309 14.19 -5.45 3.54
CA ARG A 309 15.05 -6.49 2.94
C ARG A 309 15.54 -6.04 1.58
N ARG A 310 16.86 -5.90 1.43
CA ARG A 310 17.51 -5.66 0.14
C ARG A 310 17.34 -6.89 -0.75
N LEU A 311 17.06 -6.67 -2.02
CA LEU A 311 16.92 -7.70 -3.05
C LEU A 311 18.07 -7.64 -4.06
N ASP A 312 18.44 -8.81 -4.56
CA ASP A 312 19.05 -8.95 -5.87
C ASP A 312 17.95 -8.75 -6.93
N PRO A 313 18.05 -7.74 -7.81
CA PRO A 313 17.00 -7.46 -8.78
C PRO A 313 16.95 -8.49 -9.92
N ASP A 314 18.02 -9.25 -10.18
CA ASP A 314 18.03 -10.28 -11.23
C ASP A 314 17.50 -11.62 -10.70
N THR A 315 17.74 -11.96 -9.43
CA THR A 315 17.31 -13.25 -8.86
C THR A 315 16.15 -13.20 -7.86
N LEU A 316 15.75 -12.01 -7.37
CA LEU A 316 14.79 -11.83 -6.26
C LEU A 316 15.21 -12.46 -4.91
N ASP A 317 16.45 -12.91 -4.73
CA ASP A 317 16.92 -13.34 -3.40
C ASP A 317 17.28 -12.14 -2.51
N CYS A 318 17.32 -12.34 -1.19
CA CYS A 318 17.72 -11.31 -0.26
C CYS A 318 19.24 -11.13 -0.22
N ILE A 319 19.75 -9.94 -0.53
CA ILE A 319 21.15 -9.59 -0.32
C ILE A 319 21.39 -9.28 1.16
N GLY A 320 22.21 -10.12 1.81
CA GLY A 320 22.72 -9.88 3.16
C GLY A 320 21.67 -9.90 4.28
N ASP A 321 22.02 -9.24 5.39
CA ASP A 321 21.19 -9.16 6.58
C ASP A 321 20.00 -8.19 6.44
N MET A 322 19.07 -8.28 7.38
CA MET A 322 17.89 -7.41 7.46
C MET A 322 18.31 -5.98 7.79
N THR A 323 18.01 -5.03 6.90
CA THR A 323 18.30 -3.61 7.12
C THR A 323 17.31 -3.06 8.12
N LYS A 324 17.82 -2.49 9.21
CA LYS A 324 17.03 -1.87 10.28
C LYS A 324 17.16 -0.36 10.19
N LEU A 325 16.08 0.34 9.82
CA LEU A 325 16.05 1.81 9.78
C LEU A 325 16.39 2.41 11.16
N ASN A 326 15.97 1.75 12.25
CA ASN A 326 16.23 2.21 13.62
C ASN A 326 17.69 2.06 14.09
N ASN A 327 18.59 1.50 13.28
CA ASN A 327 20.05 1.59 13.49
C ASN A 327 20.62 2.93 13.00
N TYR A 328 19.94 3.62 12.07
CA TYR A 328 20.43 4.83 11.38
C TYR A 328 19.69 6.10 11.80
N ILE A 329 18.36 6.02 11.90
CA ILE A 329 17.46 7.15 12.15
C ILE A 329 16.48 6.81 13.28
N ALA A 330 16.09 7.79 14.09
CA ALA A 330 15.21 7.58 15.25
C ALA A 330 13.76 7.33 14.83
N VAL A 331 13.47 6.09 14.40
CA VAL A 331 12.18 5.68 13.84
C VAL A 331 11.69 4.35 14.44
N ASN A 332 10.39 4.24 14.67
CA ASN A 332 9.72 3.04 15.19
C ASN A 332 8.96 2.27 14.11
N GLN A 333 8.37 2.98 13.14
CA GLN A 333 7.75 2.47 11.91
C GLN A 333 7.97 3.51 10.79
N ALA A 334 8.05 3.05 9.54
CA ALA A 334 8.00 3.89 8.35
C ALA A 334 7.03 3.25 7.35
N THR A 335 6.42 4.02 6.43
CA THR A 335 5.47 3.45 5.47
C THR A 335 6.17 2.73 4.31
N ALA A 336 5.40 1.92 3.57
CA ALA A 336 5.85 1.29 2.33
C ALA A 336 5.72 2.22 1.09
N HIS A 337 5.37 3.50 1.29
CA HIS A 337 5.10 4.48 0.22
C HIS A 337 6.01 5.71 0.37
N PRO A 338 7.33 5.56 0.15
CA PRO A 338 8.23 6.69 0.02
C PRO A 338 8.01 7.45 -1.28
N HIS A 339 8.27 8.75 -1.27
CA HIS A 339 8.36 9.60 -2.45
C HIS A 339 9.80 9.73 -2.94
N VAL A 340 10.00 9.91 -4.25
CA VAL A 340 11.33 10.03 -4.87
C VAL A 340 11.44 11.34 -5.66
N ASP A 341 12.30 12.25 -5.21
CA ASP A 341 12.57 13.51 -5.89
C ASP A 341 13.37 13.29 -7.21
N PRO A 342 13.41 14.28 -8.12
CA PRO A 342 14.10 14.13 -9.41
C PRO A 342 15.61 13.88 -9.34
N ASP A 343 16.26 14.16 -8.22
CA ASP A 343 17.69 13.90 -7.96
C ASP A 343 17.96 12.50 -7.38
N GLY A 344 16.90 11.72 -7.08
CA GLY A 344 16.99 10.44 -6.39
C GLY A 344 16.97 10.52 -4.86
N THR A 345 16.77 11.70 -4.27
CA THR A 345 16.51 11.82 -2.83
C THR A 345 15.17 11.16 -2.51
N VAL A 346 15.19 10.19 -1.61
CA VAL A 346 13.98 9.47 -1.18
C VAL A 346 13.46 10.09 0.12
N TYR A 347 12.18 10.46 0.15
CA TYR A 347 11.49 10.92 1.35
C TYR A 347 10.52 9.83 1.81
N ASN A 348 10.44 9.56 3.11
CA ASN A 348 9.44 8.66 3.67
C ASN A 348 8.84 9.24 4.95
N MET A 349 7.66 8.78 5.34
CA MET A 349 7.04 9.14 6.61
C MET A 349 7.18 8.00 7.62
N GLY A 350 7.45 8.35 8.87
CA GLY A 350 7.54 7.40 9.98
C GLY A 350 7.10 8.00 11.32
N ASN A 351 7.33 7.30 12.42
CA ASN A 351 7.05 7.79 13.78
C ASN A 351 8.19 7.56 14.77
N SER A 352 8.18 8.31 15.86
CA SER A 352 9.05 8.10 17.02
C SER A 352 8.31 8.37 18.33
N TYR A 353 8.78 7.78 19.43
CA TYR A 353 8.25 8.00 20.78
C TYR A 353 9.27 8.71 21.67
N ASP A 354 9.31 10.05 21.64
CA ASP A 354 10.03 10.84 22.65
C ASP A 354 9.19 10.86 23.94
N GLY A 355 9.57 10.04 24.93
CA GLY A 355 8.78 9.80 26.13
C GLY A 355 8.37 11.03 26.96
N LYS A 356 9.00 12.21 26.77
CA LYS A 356 8.55 13.47 27.39
C LYS A 356 7.45 14.16 26.57
N ASN A 357 7.60 14.19 25.25
CA ASN A 357 6.70 14.89 24.35
C ASN A 357 5.53 14.02 23.88
N GLY A 358 5.69 12.70 23.83
CA GLY A 358 4.73 11.72 23.34
C GLY A 358 5.17 11.14 21.99
N PRO A 359 4.27 10.47 21.26
CA PRO A 359 4.51 10.14 19.86
C PRO A 359 4.60 11.40 18.99
N SER A 360 5.45 11.34 17.97
CA SER A 360 5.51 12.29 16.85
C SER A 360 5.64 11.52 15.55
N TYR A 361 5.05 12.05 14.48
CA TYR A 361 5.31 11.58 13.13
C TYR A 361 6.45 12.39 12.52
N ASN A 362 7.33 11.75 11.76
CA ASN A 362 8.56 12.33 11.24
C ASN A 362 8.59 12.20 9.72
N ILE A 363 9.02 13.26 9.03
CA ILE A 363 9.43 13.16 7.63
C ILE A 363 10.91 12.80 7.62
N LEU A 364 11.21 11.63 7.08
CA LEU A 364 12.52 11.03 6.91
C LEU A 364 13.03 11.38 5.50
N LYS A 365 14.32 11.67 5.37
CA LYS A 365 14.99 11.92 4.10
C LYS A 365 16.22 11.02 3.98
N PHE A 366 16.36 10.40 2.83
CA PHE A 366 17.45 9.50 2.47
C PHE A 366 18.08 10.01 1.15
N PRO A 367 19.16 10.79 1.21
CA PRO A 367 19.88 11.26 0.01
C PRO A 367 20.39 10.10 -0.86
N PRO A 368 20.69 10.32 -2.15
CA PRO A 368 21.37 9.33 -2.98
C PRO A 368 22.69 8.83 -2.36
N PRO A 369 23.10 7.58 -2.63
CA PRO A 369 24.42 7.10 -2.23
C PRO A 369 25.51 7.91 -2.95
N LYS A 370 26.61 8.18 -2.26
CA LYS A 370 27.72 9.00 -2.81
C LYS A 370 29.08 8.50 -2.36
N ASP A 371 30.07 8.65 -3.21
CA ASP A 371 31.45 8.27 -2.90
C ASP A 371 32.20 9.45 -2.23
N VAL A 372 32.78 9.19 -1.05
CA VAL A 372 33.57 10.15 -0.27
C VAL A 372 34.92 9.50 0.04
N ASP A 373 36.01 10.14 -0.39
CA ASP A 373 37.40 9.67 -0.19
C ASP A 373 37.65 8.19 -0.60
N GLY A 374 36.89 7.68 -1.58
CA GLY A 374 36.98 6.29 -2.06
C GLY A 374 36.04 5.30 -1.35
N HIS A 375 35.23 5.77 -0.40
CA HIS A 375 34.21 4.98 0.29
C HIS A 375 32.80 5.39 -0.15
N ARG A 376 31.99 4.42 -0.61
CA ARG A 376 30.57 4.64 -0.90
C ARG A 376 29.78 4.76 0.39
N VAL A 377 29.22 5.94 0.65
CA VAL A 377 28.29 6.20 1.76
C VAL A 377 26.87 5.92 1.26
N SER A 378 26.14 5.05 1.96
CA SER A 378 24.77 4.67 1.59
C SER A 378 23.75 5.80 1.82
N SER A 379 22.53 5.62 1.30
CA SER A 379 21.38 6.48 1.62
C SER A 379 20.95 6.42 3.09
N PHE A 380 21.23 5.30 3.79
CA PHE A 380 20.85 5.11 5.20
C PHE A 380 21.82 5.76 6.17
N GLU A 381 23.12 5.73 5.89
CA GLU A 381 24.14 6.45 6.67
C GLU A 381 24.01 7.99 6.56
N GLN A 382 23.26 8.46 5.56
CA GLN A 382 22.93 9.87 5.34
C GLN A 382 21.50 10.23 5.78
N ALA A 383 20.78 9.32 6.45
CA ALA A 383 19.37 9.51 6.77
C ALA A 383 19.16 10.61 7.82
N GLU A 384 18.27 11.57 7.54
CA GLU A 384 17.93 12.67 8.45
C GLU A 384 16.41 12.84 8.65
N ILE A 385 16.01 13.34 9.82
CA ILE A 385 14.63 13.77 10.08
C ILE A 385 14.55 15.25 9.70
N VAL A 386 13.86 15.57 8.61
CA VAL A 386 13.71 16.96 8.12
C VAL A 386 12.54 17.71 8.77
N ALA A 387 11.57 16.98 9.34
CA ALA A 387 10.47 17.57 10.09
C ALA A 387 9.86 16.58 11.08
N SER A 388 9.28 17.11 12.17
CA SER A 388 8.52 16.35 13.16
C SER A 388 7.17 17.01 13.46
N ILE A 389 6.10 16.24 13.31
CA ILE A 389 4.71 16.62 13.50
C ILE A 389 4.23 16.00 14.83
N PRO A 390 3.82 16.81 15.84
CA PRO A 390 3.28 16.26 17.09
C PRO A 390 1.90 15.64 16.87
N CYS A 391 1.67 14.46 17.43
CA CYS A 391 0.37 13.77 17.38
C CYS A 391 -0.72 14.55 18.13
N GLN A 392 -1.93 14.57 17.56
CA GLN A 392 -3.12 15.14 18.18
C GLN A 392 -3.44 14.52 19.55
N TRP A 393 -3.31 13.19 19.66
CA TRP A 393 -3.65 12.44 20.88
C TRP A 393 -2.47 11.56 21.30
N LYS A 394 -1.81 11.89 22.42
CA LYS A 394 -0.60 11.18 22.88
C LYS A 394 -0.76 9.67 23.17
N MET A 395 -2.00 9.21 23.42
CA MET A 395 -2.33 7.80 23.66
C MET A 395 -3.04 7.13 22.47
N TYR A 396 -3.31 7.88 21.41
CA TYR A 396 -4.05 7.48 20.21
C TYR A 396 -3.41 8.10 18.95
N PRO A 397 -2.11 7.86 18.66
CA PRO A 397 -1.53 8.27 17.38
C PRO A 397 -2.32 7.69 16.20
N SER A 398 -2.49 8.49 15.15
CA SER A 398 -3.12 8.09 13.89
C SER A 398 -2.34 6.94 13.25
N TYR A 399 -3.06 6.02 12.62
CA TYR A 399 -2.50 5.21 11.54
C TYR A 399 -2.24 6.10 10.31
N TYR A 400 -1.25 5.74 9.49
CA TYR A 400 -0.90 6.44 8.25
C TYR A 400 -0.13 5.48 7.34
N HIS A 401 -0.48 5.48 6.04
CA HIS A 401 0.05 4.53 5.05
C HIS A 401 0.82 5.24 3.91
N SER A 402 0.44 6.48 3.61
CA SER A 402 1.14 7.37 2.69
C SER A 402 0.99 8.83 3.12
N PHE A 403 1.69 9.72 2.43
CA PHE A 403 1.63 11.16 2.58
C PHE A 403 1.69 11.81 1.19
N GLY A 404 1.44 13.12 1.10
CA GLY A 404 1.63 13.92 -0.12
C GLY A 404 2.89 14.77 -0.07
N ILE A 405 3.43 15.13 -1.23
CA ILE A 405 4.58 16.03 -1.40
C ILE A 405 4.31 16.99 -2.56
N THR A 406 4.79 18.22 -2.46
CA THR A 406 4.84 19.22 -3.54
C THR A 406 6.25 19.79 -3.64
N ASP A 407 6.50 20.74 -4.56
CA ASP A 407 7.80 21.41 -4.63
C ASP A 407 8.16 22.13 -3.30
N ASN A 408 7.18 22.71 -2.58
CA ASN A 408 7.42 23.45 -1.32
C ASN A 408 6.85 22.81 -0.03
N TYR A 409 5.97 21.80 -0.10
CA TYR A 409 5.26 21.26 1.09
C TYR A 409 5.27 19.73 1.20
N PHE A 410 5.23 19.22 2.43
CA PHE A 410 4.76 17.88 2.76
C PHE A 410 3.32 17.97 3.31
N VAL A 411 2.48 17.02 2.95
CA VAL A 411 1.06 16.95 3.32
C VAL A 411 0.80 15.64 4.05
N PHE A 412 0.48 15.70 5.34
CA PHE A 412 0.09 14.53 6.12
C PHE A 412 -1.39 14.61 6.51
N VAL A 413 -2.15 13.53 6.28
CA VAL A 413 -3.55 13.39 6.69
C VAL A 413 -3.60 12.63 8.02
N GLU A 414 -3.81 13.35 9.13
CA GLU A 414 -4.00 12.77 10.46
C GLU A 414 -5.48 12.37 10.64
N MET A 415 -5.74 11.08 10.72
CA MET A 415 -7.07 10.48 10.64
C MET A 415 -7.58 10.04 12.02
N PRO A 416 -8.91 9.98 12.23
CA PRO A 416 -9.49 9.42 13.45
C PRO A 416 -9.47 7.88 13.49
N PHE A 417 -8.62 7.22 12.70
CA PHE A 417 -8.28 5.80 12.81
C PHE A 417 -6.93 5.67 13.52
N VAL A 418 -6.93 5.10 14.72
CA VAL A 418 -5.88 5.31 15.71
C VAL A 418 -5.38 4.03 16.36
N PHE A 419 -4.11 4.02 16.74
CA PHE A 419 -3.48 2.98 17.54
C PHE A 419 -3.61 3.30 19.03
N ASN A 420 -4.50 2.61 19.73
CA ASN A 420 -4.74 2.83 21.15
C ASN A 420 -3.62 2.19 21.99
N VAL A 421 -2.71 3.03 22.49
CA VAL A 421 -1.51 2.59 23.21
C VAL A 421 -1.84 1.80 24.50
N LYS A 422 -2.96 2.10 25.16
CA LYS A 422 -3.41 1.33 26.35
C LYS A 422 -3.89 -0.07 25.95
N LYS A 423 -4.69 -0.15 24.88
CA LYS A 423 -5.21 -1.39 24.29
C LYS A 423 -4.03 -2.25 23.80
N PHE A 424 -3.04 -1.66 23.14
CA PHE A 424 -1.80 -2.34 22.74
C PHE A 424 -1.05 -2.96 23.93
N LEU A 425 -0.77 -2.19 24.99
CA LEU A 425 -0.03 -2.71 26.15
C LEU A 425 -0.77 -3.87 26.84
N PHE A 426 -2.10 -3.79 26.94
CA PHE A 426 -2.93 -4.90 27.42
C PHE A 426 -2.87 -6.11 26.48
N TYR A 427 -3.04 -5.89 25.17
CA TYR A 427 -3.05 -6.96 24.16
C TYR A 427 -1.69 -7.68 24.09
N HIS A 428 -0.59 -6.94 24.15
CA HIS A 428 0.76 -7.48 24.20
C HIS A 428 0.98 -8.37 25.45
N TYR A 429 0.60 -7.89 26.63
CA TYR A 429 0.71 -8.66 27.89
C TYR A 429 -0.15 -9.94 27.88
N PHE A 430 -1.33 -9.90 27.25
CA PHE A 430 -2.25 -11.05 27.14
C PHE A 430 -2.08 -11.87 25.85
N GLY A 431 -1.04 -11.64 25.04
CA GLY A 431 -0.76 -12.44 23.84
C GLY A 431 -1.81 -12.33 22.74
N LYS A 432 -2.38 -11.14 22.51
CA LYS A 432 -3.37 -10.82 21.46
C LYS A 432 -2.73 -10.06 20.28
N PRO A 433 -3.28 -10.12 19.05
CA PRO A 433 -2.66 -9.54 17.86
C PRO A 433 -2.67 -8.01 17.86
N MET A 434 -1.71 -7.39 17.16
CA MET A 434 -1.52 -5.94 17.13
C MET A 434 -2.72 -5.21 16.53
N PHE A 435 -3.31 -5.77 15.46
CA PHE A 435 -4.52 -5.29 14.79
C PHE A 435 -5.64 -4.93 15.78
N GLY A 436 -5.83 -5.76 16.81
CA GLY A 436 -6.86 -5.54 17.83
C GLY A 436 -6.63 -4.32 18.73
N ALA A 437 -5.49 -3.63 18.62
CA ALA A 437 -5.21 -2.36 19.29
C ALA A 437 -5.66 -1.12 18.50
N LEU A 438 -6.16 -1.28 17.27
CA LEU A 438 -6.73 -0.19 16.49
C LEU A 438 -8.16 0.16 16.96
N ASP A 439 -8.53 1.44 16.87
CA ASP A 439 -9.86 2.00 17.14
C ASP A 439 -10.24 3.02 16.05
N TRP A 440 -11.53 3.23 15.80
CA TRP A 440 -12.07 4.18 14.82
C TRP A 440 -13.04 5.16 15.51
N PHE A 441 -12.85 6.46 15.31
CA PHE A 441 -13.65 7.52 15.93
C PHE A 441 -14.39 8.37 14.87
N PRO A 442 -15.47 7.87 14.24
CA PRO A 442 -16.12 8.53 13.10
C PRO A 442 -16.76 9.90 13.39
N ASN A 443 -16.90 10.28 14.66
CA ASN A 443 -17.40 11.59 15.08
C ASN A 443 -16.30 12.66 15.25
N GLU A 444 -15.03 12.26 15.14
CA GLU A 444 -13.86 13.16 15.21
C GLU A 444 -13.45 13.60 13.80
N LYS A 445 -12.86 14.79 13.67
CA LYS A 445 -12.50 15.38 12.37
C LYS A 445 -11.10 14.92 11.91
N THR A 446 -10.97 14.47 10.66
CA THR A 446 -9.68 14.28 9.97
C THR A 446 -8.97 15.63 9.78
N LYS A 447 -7.63 15.67 9.86
CA LYS A 447 -6.84 16.91 9.72
C LYS A 447 -5.75 16.82 8.67
N PHE A 448 -5.57 17.90 7.91
CA PHE A 448 -4.42 18.06 7.02
C PHE A 448 -3.32 18.84 7.77
N ARG A 449 -2.19 18.18 8.01
CA ARG A 449 -1.00 18.69 8.69
C ARG A 449 0.02 19.07 7.60
N ILE A 450 0.10 20.35 7.27
CA ILE A 450 0.94 20.87 6.19
C ILE A 450 2.30 21.31 6.76
N VAL A 451 3.41 20.85 6.18
CA VAL A 451 4.77 21.16 6.62
C VAL A 451 5.56 21.76 5.46
N ARG A 452 6.31 22.83 5.72
CA ARG A 452 7.24 23.42 4.73
C ARG A 452 8.45 22.53 4.50
N ARG A 453 8.79 22.24 3.23
CA ARG A 453 9.98 21.46 2.85
C ARG A 453 11.30 22.19 3.12
N ASP A 454 11.30 23.52 3.03
CA ASP A 454 12.52 24.33 3.13
C ASP A 454 12.94 24.63 4.58
N THR A 455 12.00 24.68 5.52
CA THR A 455 12.28 24.95 6.95
C THR A 455 11.94 23.80 7.90
N GLY A 456 11.20 22.79 7.45
CA GLY A 456 10.61 21.76 8.32
C GLY A 456 9.48 22.28 9.23
N GLU A 457 9.03 23.55 9.08
CA GLU A 457 8.00 24.14 9.94
C GLU A 457 6.60 23.62 9.59
N LEU A 458 5.90 23.10 10.59
CA LEU A 458 4.46 22.80 10.54
C LEU A 458 3.65 24.11 10.48
N ILE A 459 2.81 24.27 9.47
CA ILE A 459 1.83 25.35 9.38
C ILE A 459 0.86 25.26 10.57
N LYS A 460 0.68 26.39 11.26
CA LYS A 460 -0.09 26.47 12.52
C LYS A 460 -1.61 26.43 12.32
N THR A 461 -2.08 26.73 11.11
CA THR A 461 -3.48 26.62 10.69
C THR A 461 -3.97 25.18 10.83
N VAL A 462 -5.10 24.99 11.52
CA VAL A 462 -5.72 23.67 11.68
C VAL A 462 -6.73 23.46 10.54
N TYR A 463 -6.32 22.79 9.48
CA TYR A 463 -7.21 22.35 8.42
C TYR A 463 -7.91 21.05 8.84
N LYS A 464 -9.25 21.01 8.81
CA LYS A 464 -10.07 19.90 9.31
C LYS A 464 -11.23 19.56 8.36
N THR A 465 -11.65 18.31 8.31
CA THR A 465 -12.81 17.83 7.54
C THR A 465 -13.46 16.63 8.24
N ASP A 466 -14.57 16.11 7.71
CA ASP A 466 -15.25 14.94 8.27
C ASP A 466 -14.37 13.68 8.27
N ALA A 467 -14.73 12.69 9.09
CA ALA A 467 -13.96 11.47 9.23
C ALA A 467 -13.86 10.70 7.91
N PHE A 468 -12.63 10.35 7.53
CA PHE A 468 -12.34 9.38 6.48
C PHE A 468 -11.01 8.67 6.77
N LEU A 469 -10.85 7.47 6.23
CA LEU A 469 -9.58 6.75 6.12
C LEU A 469 -9.02 6.94 4.71
N THR A 470 -7.71 7.06 4.57
CA THR A 470 -7.02 6.92 3.29
C THR A 470 -5.81 6.02 3.46
N PHE A 471 -5.62 5.10 2.51
CA PHE A 471 -4.37 4.39 2.35
C PHE A 471 -3.42 5.18 1.44
N HIS A 472 -3.91 5.60 0.28
CA HIS A 472 -3.07 6.11 -0.80
C HIS A 472 -3.42 7.56 -1.17
N HIS A 473 -2.41 8.44 -1.16
CA HIS A 473 -2.45 9.71 -1.87
C HIS A 473 -2.21 9.44 -3.36
N THR A 474 -2.94 10.12 -4.24
CA THR A 474 -2.74 10.09 -5.69
C THR A 474 -1.64 11.06 -6.10
N ASN A 475 -1.78 12.32 -5.67
CA ASN A 475 -0.82 13.41 -5.91
C ASN A 475 -1.14 14.59 -4.96
N ALA A 476 -0.21 15.53 -4.82
CA ALA A 476 -0.49 16.85 -4.29
C ALA A 476 0.21 17.91 -5.16
N TYR A 477 -0.34 19.11 -5.28
CA TYR A 477 0.33 20.19 -6.01
C TYR A 477 -0.10 21.59 -5.56
N GLU A 478 0.69 22.59 -5.92
CA GLU A 478 0.44 24.00 -5.60
C GLU A 478 -0.20 24.72 -6.79
N LYS A 479 -1.27 25.48 -6.55
CA LYS A 479 -1.93 26.32 -7.56
C LYS A 479 -2.53 27.57 -6.93
N GLU A 480 -2.13 28.75 -7.42
CA GLU A 480 -2.75 30.04 -7.09
C GLU A 480 -2.96 30.27 -5.56
N GLY A 481 -1.94 29.99 -4.74
CA GLY A 481 -2.00 30.15 -3.28
C GLY A 481 -2.72 29.02 -2.52
N HIS A 482 -3.08 27.93 -3.20
CA HIS A 482 -3.71 26.75 -2.63
C HIS A 482 -2.83 25.51 -2.82
N LEU A 483 -2.94 24.55 -1.89
CA LEU A 483 -2.57 23.16 -2.12
C LEU A 483 -3.81 22.40 -2.62
N VAL A 484 -3.68 21.72 -3.75
CA VAL A 484 -4.63 20.69 -4.20
C VAL A 484 -4.08 19.34 -3.76
N VAL A 485 -4.92 18.53 -3.13
CA VAL A 485 -4.54 17.20 -2.59
C VAL A 485 -5.53 16.17 -3.09
N ASP A 486 -5.05 15.20 -3.85
CA ASP A 486 -5.83 14.12 -4.43
C ASP A 486 -5.47 12.79 -3.75
N LEU A 487 -6.47 12.01 -3.33
CA LEU A 487 -6.29 10.77 -2.56
C LEU A 487 -7.43 9.77 -2.76
N CYS A 488 -7.18 8.51 -2.45
CA CYS A 488 -8.21 7.47 -2.35
C CYS A 488 -8.78 7.47 -0.93
N GLY A 489 -10.03 7.91 -0.80
CA GLY A 489 -10.71 8.13 0.47
C GLY A 489 -11.84 7.14 0.71
N ILE A 490 -11.85 6.54 1.90
CA ILE A 490 -12.82 5.56 2.39
C ILE A 490 -13.59 6.21 3.55
N SER A 491 -14.93 6.17 3.54
CA SER A 491 -15.73 6.87 4.57
C SER A 491 -15.78 6.14 5.92
N ASP A 492 -15.38 4.87 5.98
CA ASP A 492 -15.39 4.06 7.20
C ASP A 492 -14.15 3.14 7.30
N ALA A 493 -13.42 3.20 8.41
CA ALA A 493 -12.25 2.36 8.66
C ALA A 493 -12.61 0.88 8.94
N GLY A 494 -13.90 0.51 8.92
CA GLY A 494 -14.38 -0.87 8.92
C GLY A 494 -13.78 -1.76 7.82
N CYS A 495 -13.28 -1.17 6.73
CA CYS A 495 -12.54 -1.87 5.66
C CYS A 495 -11.38 -2.74 6.19
N VAL A 496 -10.61 -2.28 7.19
CA VAL A 496 -9.50 -3.09 7.75
C VAL A 496 -10.01 -4.37 8.42
N TYR A 497 -11.21 -4.34 9.01
CA TYR A 497 -11.87 -5.52 9.57
C TYR A 497 -12.47 -6.45 8.51
N GLN A 498 -12.66 -5.96 7.29
CA GLN A 498 -13.11 -6.75 6.14
C GLN A 498 -11.98 -7.58 5.52
N LEU A 499 -10.73 -7.12 5.62
CA LEU A 499 -9.53 -7.82 5.12
C LEU A 499 -9.07 -9.02 5.99
N MET A 500 -9.89 -9.46 6.95
CA MET A 500 -9.71 -10.74 7.64
C MET A 500 -10.00 -11.91 6.68
N LEU A 501 -9.08 -12.87 6.56
CA LEU A 501 -9.18 -13.97 5.57
C LEU A 501 -10.46 -14.80 5.74
N LYS A 502 -10.96 -14.95 6.97
CA LYS A 502 -12.24 -15.61 7.28
C LYS A 502 -13.46 -14.97 6.58
N ASN A 503 -13.40 -13.69 6.25
CA ASN A 503 -14.46 -13.05 5.46
C ASN A 503 -14.42 -13.50 4.00
N PHE A 504 -13.22 -13.75 3.46
CA PHE A 504 -13.04 -14.24 2.09
C PHE A 504 -13.41 -15.73 1.94
N GLU A 505 -13.41 -16.49 3.06
CA GLU A 505 -13.93 -17.87 3.12
C GLU A 505 -15.47 -17.90 3.01
N ASN A 506 -16.15 -16.81 3.40
CA ASN A 506 -17.61 -16.71 3.34
C ASN A 506 -18.04 -16.31 1.91
N PRO A 507 -18.72 -17.19 1.13
CA PRO A 507 -19.14 -16.87 -0.24
C PRO A 507 -20.16 -15.72 -0.29
N ASP A 508 -20.88 -15.49 0.81
CA ASP A 508 -21.95 -14.50 0.93
C ASP A 508 -21.45 -13.20 1.61
N PHE A 509 -20.14 -13.05 1.84
CA PHE A 509 -19.57 -11.79 2.31
C PHE A 509 -19.63 -10.71 1.23
N GLU A 510 -20.05 -9.50 1.61
CA GLU A 510 -19.99 -8.29 0.79
C GLU A 510 -19.53 -7.11 1.67
N ALA A 511 -18.62 -6.28 1.17
CA ALA A 511 -18.21 -5.05 1.82
C ALA A 511 -19.34 -4.00 1.83
N SER A 512 -19.34 -3.14 2.85
CA SER A 512 -20.26 -1.99 2.88
C SER A 512 -19.82 -0.93 1.85
N PRO A 513 -20.76 -0.22 1.18
CA PRO A 513 -20.39 0.92 0.34
C PRO A 513 -19.59 2.02 1.06
N CYS A 514 -19.77 2.21 2.37
CA CYS A 514 -18.97 3.19 3.14
C CYS A 514 -17.51 2.78 3.37
N THR A 515 -17.20 1.48 3.25
CA THR A 515 -15.86 0.92 3.39
C THR A 515 -15.14 0.74 2.05
N MET A 516 -15.75 1.20 0.95
CA MET A 516 -15.15 1.24 -0.38
C MET A 516 -14.43 2.57 -0.62
N SER A 517 -13.44 2.57 -1.52
CA SER A 517 -12.57 3.71 -1.79
C SER A 517 -13.04 4.53 -2.99
N THR A 518 -13.08 5.86 -2.85
CA THR A 518 -13.39 6.80 -3.94
C THR A 518 -12.25 7.80 -4.10
N HIS A 519 -11.96 8.22 -5.34
CA HIS A 519 -10.95 9.25 -5.58
C HIS A 519 -11.50 10.63 -5.17
N ARG A 520 -10.90 11.27 -4.17
CA ARG A 520 -11.32 12.54 -3.58
C ARG A 520 -10.26 13.61 -3.74
N ARG A 521 -10.70 14.83 -4.03
CA ARG A 521 -9.90 16.05 -4.07
C ARG A 521 -10.23 16.92 -2.86
N PHE A 522 -9.20 17.54 -2.28
CA PHE A 522 -9.32 18.64 -1.32
C PHE A 522 -8.52 19.84 -1.83
N VAL A 523 -9.00 21.06 -1.57
CA VAL A 523 -8.29 22.29 -1.91
C VAL A 523 -8.12 23.13 -0.66
N ILE A 524 -6.86 23.46 -0.34
CA ILE A 524 -6.42 23.95 0.96
C ILE A 524 -5.76 25.33 0.78
N PRO A 525 -6.38 26.44 1.23
CA PRO A 525 -5.80 27.78 1.11
C PRO A 525 -4.59 27.94 2.06
N LEU A 526 -3.45 28.42 1.54
CA LEU A 526 -2.21 28.52 2.30
C LEU A 526 -2.14 29.76 3.20
N ASP A 527 -2.54 30.94 2.71
CA ASP A 527 -2.74 32.11 3.56
C ASP A 527 -4.23 32.27 3.91
N VAL A 528 -4.51 32.25 5.21
CA VAL A 528 -5.83 32.46 5.79
C VAL A 528 -5.80 33.48 6.93
N THR A 529 -4.69 34.21 7.10
CA THR A 529 -4.41 35.01 8.30
C THR A 529 -5.43 36.12 8.46
N GLU A 530 -5.56 36.98 7.45
CA GLU A 530 -6.51 38.10 7.39
C GLU A 530 -7.86 37.72 6.75
N ALA A 531 -8.05 36.45 6.36
CA ALA A 531 -9.26 35.99 5.67
C ALA A 531 -10.53 36.13 6.53
N GLU A 532 -11.67 36.41 5.90
CA GLU A 532 -12.96 36.58 6.59
C GLU A 532 -13.56 35.22 7.03
N VAL A 533 -14.14 35.20 8.24
CA VAL A 533 -14.76 34.02 8.82
C VAL A 533 -16.05 33.64 8.08
N ASP A 534 -16.27 32.33 7.92
CA ASP A 534 -17.41 31.70 7.22
C ASP A 534 -17.58 32.08 5.73
N THR A 535 -16.57 32.73 5.13
CA THR A 535 -16.44 32.87 3.66
C THR A 535 -15.77 31.63 3.05
N ASN A 536 -16.09 31.31 1.78
CA ASN A 536 -15.35 30.28 1.05
C ASN A 536 -14.03 30.86 0.54
N LEU A 537 -12.93 30.25 0.95
CA LEU A 537 -11.57 30.68 0.63
C LEU A 537 -11.00 30.01 -0.63
N VAL A 538 -11.65 28.97 -1.17
CA VAL A 538 -11.25 28.34 -2.44
C VAL A 538 -11.62 29.27 -3.60
N THR A 539 -10.62 29.83 -4.27
CA THR A 539 -10.82 30.72 -5.45
C THR A 539 -10.69 30.02 -6.80
N LEU A 540 -10.18 28.77 -6.81
CA LEU A 540 -10.02 27.98 -8.04
C LEU A 540 -11.38 27.71 -8.70
N GLN A 541 -11.48 27.88 -10.02
CA GLN A 541 -12.75 27.77 -10.75
C GLN A 541 -13.13 26.32 -11.11
N ASP A 542 -12.14 25.45 -11.34
CA ASP A 542 -12.34 24.09 -11.86
C ASP A 542 -12.55 23.02 -10.76
N THR A 543 -13.24 23.38 -9.68
CA THR A 543 -13.48 22.47 -8.53
C THR A 543 -14.77 22.79 -7.78
N LYS A 544 -15.39 21.76 -7.18
CA LYS A 544 -16.49 21.90 -6.21
C LYS A 544 -16.01 21.99 -4.76
N CYS A 545 -14.69 21.91 -4.51
CA CYS A 545 -14.13 22.05 -3.17
C CYS A 545 -14.44 23.43 -2.57
N SER A 546 -14.56 23.47 -1.24
CA SER A 546 -14.67 24.72 -0.49
C SER A 546 -13.93 24.62 0.84
N ALA A 547 -13.50 25.77 1.36
CA ALA A 547 -12.72 25.88 2.58
C ALA A 547 -13.19 27.10 3.38
N TYR A 548 -13.65 26.89 4.61
CA TYR A 548 -14.24 27.94 5.43
C TYR A 548 -13.43 28.15 6.71
N LYS A 549 -12.85 29.34 6.87
CA LYS A 549 -12.23 29.75 8.15
C LYS A 549 -13.32 29.92 9.20
N ARG A 550 -13.21 29.23 10.33
CA ARG A 550 -14.18 29.25 11.43
C ARG A 550 -13.72 30.15 12.57
N GLN A 551 -14.62 30.42 13.52
CA GLN A 551 -14.37 31.29 14.68
C GLN A 551 -13.26 30.79 15.63
N ASP A 552 -12.93 29.50 15.57
CA ASP A 552 -11.80 28.87 16.31
C ASP A 552 -10.45 29.00 15.60
N HIS A 553 -10.39 29.80 14.52
CA HIS A 553 -9.25 29.96 13.60
C HIS A 553 -8.83 28.68 12.84
N SER A 554 -9.61 27.60 12.92
CA SER A 554 -9.45 26.45 12.04
C SER A 554 -10.06 26.73 10.66
N VAL A 555 -9.70 25.92 9.67
CA VAL A 555 -10.29 25.93 8.33
C VAL A 555 -10.99 24.61 8.10
N GLU A 556 -12.31 24.66 7.92
CA GLU A 556 -13.12 23.49 7.60
C GLU A 556 -13.16 23.28 6.08
N LEU A 557 -12.64 22.14 5.63
CA LEU A 557 -12.56 21.75 4.22
C LEU A 557 -13.74 20.86 3.84
N VAL A 558 -14.28 21.09 2.64
CA VAL A 558 -15.21 20.21 1.95
C VAL A 558 -14.53 19.71 0.67
N GLY A 559 -14.24 18.41 0.62
CA GLY A 559 -13.68 17.76 -0.57
C GLY A 559 -14.73 17.51 -1.65
N GLU A 560 -14.27 17.21 -2.86
CA GLU A 560 -15.13 16.71 -3.95
C GLU A 560 -14.69 15.30 -4.38
N GLU A 561 -15.63 14.45 -4.77
CA GLU A 561 -15.30 13.19 -5.45
C GLU A 561 -15.02 13.46 -6.93
N LYS A 562 -13.94 12.87 -7.46
CA LYS A 562 -13.52 13.02 -8.87
C LYS A 562 -13.85 11.79 -9.72
N SER A 563 -13.96 10.61 -9.10
CA SER A 563 -14.39 9.36 -9.73
C SER A 563 -15.87 9.12 -9.43
N ASP A 564 -16.61 8.66 -10.43
CA ASP A 564 -17.99 8.16 -10.33
C ASP A 564 -18.07 6.67 -9.92
N VAL A 565 -16.93 5.98 -9.94
CA VAL A 565 -16.75 4.57 -9.58
C VAL A 565 -15.74 4.41 -8.44
N TYR A 566 -15.68 3.22 -7.82
CA TYR A 566 -14.65 2.92 -6.81
C TYR A 566 -13.26 2.93 -7.43
N PHE A 567 -12.29 3.54 -6.75
CA PHE A 567 -10.95 3.79 -7.28
C PHE A 567 -9.92 3.70 -6.15
N ASP A 568 -9.01 2.73 -6.23
CA ASP A 568 -7.88 2.58 -5.30
C ASP A 568 -6.60 2.13 -6.03
N LEU A 569 -5.49 1.96 -5.29
CA LEU A 569 -4.14 1.74 -5.81
C LEU A 569 -3.73 2.80 -6.86
N PRO A 570 -3.78 4.10 -6.51
CA PRO A 570 -3.56 5.20 -7.43
C PRO A 570 -2.10 5.26 -7.90
N ARG A 571 -1.92 5.48 -9.20
CA ARG A 571 -0.65 5.79 -9.85
C ARG A 571 -0.84 6.91 -10.88
N ILE A 572 0.24 7.60 -11.23
CA ILE A 572 0.24 8.75 -12.15
C ILE A 572 1.47 8.67 -13.06
N ASN A 573 1.58 9.57 -14.04
CA ASN A 573 2.90 9.91 -14.55
C ASN A 573 3.68 10.63 -13.43
N TYR A 574 4.58 9.92 -12.75
CA TYR A 574 5.26 10.45 -11.56
C TYR A 574 6.30 11.54 -11.87
N LYS A 575 6.52 11.91 -13.15
CA LYS A 575 7.20 13.17 -13.49
C LYS A 575 6.35 14.41 -13.13
N ASN A 576 5.04 14.22 -12.95
CA ASN A 576 4.07 15.21 -12.48
C ASN A 576 3.72 15.07 -10.97
N ASN A 577 4.39 14.17 -10.22
CA ASN A 577 4.26 14.17 -8.76
C ASN A 577 4.70 15.53 -8.19
N GLY A 578 3.89 16.11 -7.30
CA GLY A 578 4.10 17.44 -6.75
C GLY A 578 3.56 18.61 -7.59
N LYS A 579 3.00 18.34 -8.78
CA LYS A 579 2.67 19.34 -9.83
C LYS A 579 1.27 19.15 -10.39
N GLU A 580 0.73 20.19 -11.02
CA GLU A 580 -0.57 20.10 -11.68
C GLU A 580 -0.54 19.02 -12.79
N TYR A 581 -1.54 18.15 -12.75
CA TYR A 581 -1.64 16.94 -13.57
C TYR A 581 -3.10 16.71 -13.99
N SER A 582 -3.33 15.69 -14.81
CA SER A 582 -4.58 15.47 -15.56
C SER A 582 -5.07 14.03 -15.46
N TYR A 583 -4.19 13.05 -15.27
CA TYR A 583 -4.53 11.63 -15.31
C TYR A 583 -4.04 10.86 -14.08
N ALA A 584 -4.96 10.07 -13.50
CA ALA A 584 -4.66 9.04 -12.52
C ALA A 584 -5.07 7.67 -13.06
N TYR A 585 -4.31 6.64 -12.71
CA TYR A 585 -4.57 5.24 -13.02
C TYR A 585 -4.84 4.49 -11.71
N GLY A 586 -5.74 3.52 -11.71
CA GLY A 586 -6.07 2.76 -10.50
C GLY A 586 -6.81 1.45 -10.79
N VAL A 587 -7.22 0.76 -9.72
CA VAL A 587 -8.07 -0.44 -9.79
C VAL A 587 -9.48 -0.15 -9.27
N GLU A 588 -10.45 -0.82 -9.86
CA GLU A 588 -11.80 -0.96 -9.31
C GLU A 588 -11.92 -2.28 -8.55
N LEU A 589 -12.42 -2.23 -7.32
CA LEU A 589 -12.80 -3.41 -6.56
C LEU A 589 -14.18 -3.90 -7.00
N ASN A 590 -14.38 -5.22 -7.02
CA ASN A 590 -15.70 -5.82 -7.18
C ASN A 590 -16.70 -5.33 -6.11
N THR A 591 -17.99 -5.52 -6.33
CA THR A 591 -19.06 -5.11 -5.38
C THR A 591 -18.92 -5.70 -3.98
N LYS A 592 -18.17 -6.80 -3.84
CA LYS A 592 -17.85 -7.44 -2.56
C LYS A 592 -16.68 -6.79 -1.81
N GLY A 593 -15.92 -5.88 -2.44
CA GLY A 593 -14.74 -5.23 -1.85
C GLY A 593 -13.52 -6.12 -1.71
N VAL A 594 -13.42 -7.21 -2.49
CA VAL A 594 -12.39 -8.26 -2.28
C VAL A 594 -11.55 -8.63 -3.50
N GLU A 595 -11.90 -8.23 -4.72
CA GLU A 595 -11.07 -8.52 -5.92
C GLU A 595 -10.90 -7.28 -6.81
N PHE A 596 -9.68 -7.06 -7.30
CA PHE A 596 -9.36 -6.04 -8.30
C PHE A 596 -9.78 -6.53 -9.69
N CYS A 597 -10.93 -6.10 -10.18
CA CYS A 597 -11.52 -6.62 -11.43
C CYS A 597 -11.12 -5.82 -12.68
N SER A 598 -11.00 -4.50 -12.55
CA SER A 598 -10.96 -3.58 -13.69
C SER A 598 -9.90 -2.50 -13.48
N LEU A 599 -9.21 -2.11 -14.56
CA LEU A 599 -8.24 -1.02 -14.58
C LEU A 599 -8.91 0.28 -15.02
N LEU A 600 -8.68 1.33 -14.25
CA LEU A 600 -9.27 2.65 -14.47
C LEU A 600 -8.21 3.66 -14.91
N LYS A 601 -8.58 4.52 -15.86
CA LYS A 601 -7.93 5.80 -16.13
C LYS A 601 -8.93 6.92 -15.84
N LEU A 602 -8.64 7.71 -14.82
CA LEU A 602 -9.42 8.86 -14.40
C LEU A 602 -8.77 10.15 -14.91
N ASN A 603 -9.53 10.97 -15.63
CA ASN A 603 -9.17 12.36 -15.89
C ASN A 603 -9.54 13.20 -14.65
N VAL A 604 -8.56 13.56 -13.82
CA VAL A 604 -8.80 14.29 -12.55
C VAL A 604 -9.24 15.75 -12.72
N LYS A 605 -9.26 16.26 -13.96
CA LYS A 605 -9.83 17.58 -14.29
C LYS A 605 -11.33 17.44 -14.60
N THR A 606 -11.71 16.56 -15.52
CA THR A 606 -13.11 16.41 -15.98
C THR A 606 -13.97 15.46 -15.13
N GLY A 607 -13.36 14.48 -14.47
CA GLY A 607 -14.05 13.34 -13.87
C GLY A 607 -14.42 12.22 -14.86
N GLU A 608 -13.86 12.23 -16.07
CA GLU A 608 -14.04 11.15 -17.05
C GLU A 608 -13.24 9.92 -16.66
N THR A 609 -13.93 8.78 -16.47
CA THR A 609 -13.29 7.48 -16.17
C THR A 609 -13.36 6.55 -17.38
N LYS A 610 -12.21 6.10 -17.91
CA LYS A 610 -12.11 4.96 -18.84
C LYS A 610 -11.84 3.66 -18.06
N ARG A 611 -12.40 2.54 -18.52
CA ARG A 611 -12.30 1.22 -17.89
C ARG A 611 -11.74 0.18 -18.87
N TRP A 612 -10.87 -0.70 -18.39
CA TRP A 612 -10.49 -1.97 -19.04
C TRP A 612 -10.77 -3.13 -18.09
N GLU A 613 -11.36 -4.21 -18.57
CA GLU A 613 -11.62 -5.43 -17.79
C GLU A 613 -11.68 -6.67 -18.69
N ASN A 614 -11.46 -7.86 -18.12
CA ASN A 614 -11.41 -9.11 -18.88
C ASN A 614 -12.03 -10.30 -18.11
N GLY A 615 -13.22 -10.08 -17.53
CA GLY A 615 -14.15 -11.10 -17.03
C GLY A 615 -13.59 -12.11 -16.01
N GLU A 616 -12.97 -13.17 -16.51
CA GLU A 616 -12.36 -14.26 -15.73
C GLU A 616 -10.94 -13.92 -15.22
N LYS A 617 -10.32 -12.86 -15.76
CA LYS A 617 -9.05 -12.32 -15.27
C LYS A 617 -9.27 -11.25 -14.21
N LEU A 618 -8.42 -11.24 -13.19
CA LEU A 618 -8.23 -10.12 -12.26
C LEU A 618 -6.95 -9.37 -12.62
N VAL A 619 -6.87 -8.13 -12.16
CA VAL A 619 -5.79 -7.19 -12.49
C VAL A 619 -4.97 -6.85 -11.25
N SER A 620 -3.72 -6.42 -11.43
CA SER A 620 -2.95 -5.74 -10.40
C SER A 620 -3.10 -4.22 -10.53
N GLU A 621 -2.66 -3.49 -9.51
CA GLU A 621 -2.30 -2.07 -9.61
C GLU A 621 -1.64 -1.73 -10.97
N PRO A 622 -2.10 -0.67 -11.66
CA PRO A 622 -1.55 -0.20 -12.94
C PRO A 622 -0.26 0.60 -12.76
N VAL A 623 0.86 0.14 -13.30
CA VAL A 623 2.13 0.87 -13.32
C VAL A 623 2.28 1.61 -14.65
N PHE A 624 2.26 2.94 -14.63
CA PHE A 624 2.51 3.76 -15.82
C PHE A 624 4.01 3.79 -16.17
N VAL A 625 4.31 3.74 -17.46
CA VAL A 625 5.66 3.91 -18.02
C VAL A 625 5.59 4.85 -19.22
N GLU A 626 6.25 6.00 -19.10
CA GLU A 626 6.27 7.05 -20.14
C GLU A 626 7.01 6.60 -21.41
N ALA A 627 6.59 7.06 -22.58
CA ALA A 627 7.33 6.89 -23.82
C ALA A 627 8.58 7.79 -23.86
N PRO A 628 9.70 7.37 -24.48
CA PRO A 628 10.98 8.11 -24.42
C PRO A 628 10.95 9.57 -24.89
N ASP A 629 10.06 9.90 -25.82
CA ASP A 629 9.91 11.22 -26.45
C ASP A 629 8.54 11.88 -26.14
N ALA A 630 7.88 11.49 -25.04
CA ALA A 630 6.52 11.93 -24.71
C ALA A 630 6.36 13.47 -24.66
N GLN A 631 5.31 13.95 -25.31
CA GLN A 631 4.87 15.36 -25.35
C GLN A 631 3.57 15.58 -24.55
N HIS A 632 2.86 14.51 -24.20
CA HIS A 632 1.64 14.54 -23.41
C HIS A 632 1.74 13.66 -22.16
N GLU A 633 1.04 14.04 -21.10
CA GLU A 633 1.13 13.42 -19.76
C GLU A 633 0.83 11.92 -19.76
N ASP A 634 -0.01 11.47 -20.69
CA ASP A 634 -0.46 10.09 -20.89
C ASP A 634 0.16 9.39 -22.10
N GLU A 635 1.23 9.94 -22.71
CA GLU A 635 1.98 9.26 -23.77
C GLU A 635 2.94 8.21 -23.19
N GLY A 636 2.50 6.96 -23.22
CA GLY A 636 3.20 5.83 -22.66
C GLY A 636 2.33 4.58 -22.61
N VAL A 637 2.68 3.66 -21.72
CA VAL A 637 1.90 2.44 -21.47
C VAL A 637 1.52 2.32 -20.01
N VAL A 638 0.47 1.56 -19.73
CA VAL A 638 0.15 1.05 -18.39
C VAL A 638 0.35 -0.46 -18.36
N LEU A 639 1.15 -0.90 -17.39
CA LEU A 639 1.46 -2.30 -17.13
C LEU A 639 0.62 -2.82 -15.96
N SER A 640 0.08 -4.03 -16.10
CA SER A 640 -0.60 -4.73 -15.00
C SER A 640 -0.33 -6.23 -15.07
N ALA A 641 -0.20 -6.88 -13.92
CA ALA A 641 -0.13 -8.33 -13.85
C ALA A 641 -1.55 -8.90 -13.79
N LEU A 642 -1.89 -9.78 -14.73
CA LEU A 642 -3.14 -10.53 -14.73
C LEU A 642 -2.98 -11.85 -13.97
N ILE A 643 -4.04 -12.27 -13.29
CA ILE A 643 -4.23 -13.64 -12.79
C ILE A 643 -5.61 -14.15 -13.20
N ASP A 644 -5.75 -15.45 -13.41
CA ASP A 644 -7.01 -16.09 -13.80
C ASP A 644 -7.72 -16.66 -12.56
N LYS A 645 -9.06 -16.53 -12.45
CA LYS A 645 -9.81 -17.06 -11.29
C LYS A 645 -9.86 -18.60 -11.26
N LEU A 646 -9.83 -19.25 -12.43
CA LEU A 646 -10.04 -20.68 -12.64
C LEU A 646 -8.73 -21.47 -12.80
N ASN A 647 -7.74 -20.93 -13.52
CA ASN A 647 -6.37 -21.46 -13.54
C ASN A 647 -5.52 -20.74 -12.47
N PRO A 648 -5.16 -21.41 -11.35
CA PRO A 648 -4.38 -20.78 -10.30
C PRO A 648 -2.92 -20.53 -10.69
N LYS A 649 -2.40 -21.17 -11.76
CA LYS A 649 -1.00 -21.03 -12.22
C LYS A 649 -0.83 -20.02 -13.34
N TYR A 650 -1.92 -19.54 -13.95
CA TYR A 650 -1.87 -18.52 -14.98
C TYR A 650 -1.42 -17.18 -14.42
N THR A 651 -0.48 -16.55 -15.10
CA THR A 651 -0.28 -15.10 -15.01
C THR A 651 0.02 -14.51 -16.39
N ALA A 652 -0.19 -13.21 -16.55
CA ALA A 652 0.24 -12.50 -17.75
C ALA A 652 0.70 -11.09 -17.42
N LEU A 653 1.63 -10.55 -18.21
CA LEU A 653 1.84 -9.11 -18.28
C LEU A 653 0.84 -8.54 -19.29
N LEU A 654 -0.02 -7.62 -18.88
CA LEU A 654 -0.83 -6.77 -19.76
C LEU A 654 -0.09 -5.47 -20.06
N VAL A 655 -0.18 -5.00 -21.31
CA VAL A 655 0.29 -3.68 -21.75
C VAL A 655 -0.87 -2.94 -22.41
N LEU A 656 -1.34 -1.88 -21.75
CA LEU A 656 -2.32 -0.93 -22.30
C LEU A 656 -1.60 0.29 -22.88
N ASP A 657 -2.12 0.83 -23.98
CA ASP A 657 -1.82 2.19 -24.41
C ASP A 657 -2.44 3.17 -23.40
N ALA A 658 -1.61 4.04 -22.82
CA ALA A 658 -2.06 4.90 -21.72
C ALA A 658 -2.97 6.05 -22.19
N GLN A 659 -2.94 6.45 -23.47
CA GLN A 659 -3.73 7.55 -24.01
C GLN A 659 -5.12 7.08 -24.44
N SER A 660 -5.17 6.08 -25.33
CA SER A 660 -6.40 5.49 -25.87
C SER A 660 -7.16 4.67 -24.82
N TRP A 661 -6.44 3.99 -23.92
CA TRP A 661 -6.91 2.93 -23.00
C TRP A 661 -7.25 1.59 -23.67
N THR A 662 -6.55 1.24 -24.76
CA THR A 662 -6.68 -0.05 -25.45
C THR A 662 -5.51 -1.00 -25.15
N GLU A 663 -5.77 -2.31 -25.14
CA GLU A 663 -4.71 -3.33 -25.07
C GLU A 663 -3.83 -3.27 -26.33
N LEU A 664 -2.53 -3.03 -26.15
CA LEU A 664 -1.51 -3.17 -27.19
C LEU A 664 -1.11 -4.65 -27.33
N GLY A 665 -0.94 -5.30 -26.19
CA GLY A 665 -0.69 -6.73 -26.12
C GLY A 665 -0.60 -7.26 -24.70
N ARG A 666 -0.40 -8.57 -24.60
CA ARG A 666 -0.12 -9.29 -23.36
C ARG A 666 0.92 -10.39 -23.59
N VAL A 667 1.60 -10.82 -22.54
CA VAL A 667 2.45 -12.02 -22.55
C VAL A 667 2.00 -12.97 -21.45
N GLU A 668 1.59 -14.18 -21.83
CA GLU A 668 0.96 -15.17 -20.95
C GLU A 668 1.95 -16.26 -20.50
N PHE A 669 1.88 -16.64 -19.22
CA PHE A 669 2.76 -17.60 -18.56
C PHE A 669 1.97 -18.61 -17.72
N GLU A 670 2.51 -19.82 -17.58
CA GLU A 670 2.06 -20.83 -16.63
C GLU A 670 3.16 -21.00 -15.57
N ALA A 671 2.90 -20.55 -14.34
CA ALA A 671 3.84 -20.61 -13.23
C ALA A 671 4.01 -22.02 -12.67
N ASN A 672 5.08 -22.26 -11.91
CA ASN A 672 5.32 -23.57 -11.29
C ASN A 672 4.27 -23.94 -10.23
N GLY A 673 3.76 -22.96 -9.48
CA GLY A 673 2.79 -23.11 -8.40
C GLY A 673 1.68 -22.06 -8.46
N GLU A 674 0.81 -22.00 -7.45
CA GLU A 674 -0.27 -21.01 -7.42
C GLU A 674 0.25 -19.57 -7.44
N VAL A 675 -0.38 -18.72 -8.26
CA VAL A 675 -0.12 -17.29 -8.39
C VAL A 675 -1.14 -16.52 -7.54
N PRO A 676 -0.73 -15.91 -6.41
CA PRO A 676 -1.57 -15.02 -5.60
C PRO A 676 -1.79 -13.66 -6.29
N SER A 677 -2.62 -12.82 -5.68
CA SER A 677 -2.71 -11.39 -6.03
C SER A 677 -1.61 -10.56 -5.33
N THR A 678 -1.36 -9.35 -5.80
CA THR A 678 -0.28 -8.44 -5.34
C THR A 678 -0.83 -7.07 -4.98
N PHE A 679 -0.20 -6.38 -4.02
CA PHE A 679 -0.57 -5.00 -3.68
C PHE A 679 0.14 -4.01 -4.60
N HIS A 680 1.47 -3.92 -4.48
CA HIS A 680 2.24 -2.85 -5.08
C HIS A 680 3.43 -3.34 -5.91
N GLY A 681 3.95 -2.45 -6.77
CA GLY A 681 5.17 -2.69 -7.51
C GLY A 681 5.67 -1.50 -8.32
N MET A 682 6.89 -1.63 -8.82
CA MET A 682 7.62 -0.59 -9.54
C MET A 682 8.16 -1.14 -10.85
N PHE A 683 8.13 -0.32 -11.90
CA PHE A 683 8.88 -0.57 -13.12
C PHE A 683 10.21 0.17 -13.05
N ALA A 684 11.32 -0.54 -13.21
CA ALA A 684 12.65 0.05 -13.33
C ALA A 684 13.12 -0.07 -14.79
N ALA A 685 13.24 1.07 -15.48
CA ALA A 685 13.67 1.10 -16.87
C ALA A 685 15.17 0.83 -17.00
N SER A 686 15.57 0.20 -18.11
CA SER A 686 16.96 -0.15 -18.40
C SER A 686 17.82 1.08 -18.63
N GLY A 687 18.72 1.39 -17.70
CA GLY A 687 19.69 2.50 -17.81
C GLY A 687 19.27 3.79 -17.11
N GLU A 688 18.11 3.83 -16.45
CA GLU A 688 17.80 4.89 -15.48
C GLU A 688 18.61 4.72 -14.19
N LEU A 689 18.89 5.84 -13.51
CA LEU A 689 19.57 5.88 -12.20
C LEU A 689 18.63 6.27 -11.05
N VAL A 690 17.40 6.69 -11.35
CA VAL A 690 16.38 7.13 -10.39
C VAL A 690 15.05 6.54 -10.80
N HIS A 691 14.66 5.44 -10.15
CA HIS A 691 13.36 4.81 -10.36
C HIS A 691 12.33 5.41 -9.40
N ARG A 692 11.15 5.72 -9.91
CA ARG A 692 10.07 6.39 -9.15
C ARG A 692 8.83 5.49 -9.06
N TYR A 693 7.95 5.81 -8.11
CA TYR A 693 6.80 4.98 -7.78
C TYR A 693 5.54 5.36 -8.57
#